data_AF-A0A7J4AXR5-F1
#
_entry.id   AF-A0A7J4AXR5-F1
#
_cell.length_a   1.000
_cell.length_b   1.000
_cell.length_c   1.000
_cell.angle_alpha   90.00
_cell.angle_beta   90.00
_cell.angle_gamma   90.00
#
_symmetry.space_group_name_H-M   'P 1'
#
loop_
_entity.id
_entity.type
_entity.pdbx_description
1 polymer ?
#
loop_
_entity_poly.entity_id
_entity_poly.type
_entity_poly.pdbx_seq_one_letter_code
_entity_poly.pdbx_strand_id
1 'polypeptide(L)'
;QLRSVSKIREFRGRELVGRKVVTVFTGVSVPVLPASFVDPSIGTGVVYSVPAHAPYDYMALEDLKRNENLLREYGLDPNEIRSIKPISMIKTEKYGSNPSEIIVKELGIKDQSDPKLEEATSLVYKEEFHKGMTLDNCGRFSNLPVQKAKELVIEEMKKNGAGDEMLELPSPVICRCGTRCRVKILSDQYLLAYSSPEWKAKALKALDMMKIYPKEARENFVYFINWYTDWAFTRTSGLGTPVPWLPDQIIETLSDSTIYMAYYIVSKYVNEGLLKPENLTEEFYDYVMLGEGLPEEVEKKTGISSDFLRKLKYEFDYWYPVDLRVSGKDLIANHLTFYIFHHTAIFPEEKWPRQIAVNGFLRIEGQPMHKSKGIFISLRDAVEKYGSDATRITLLLAAEGLEDPNWESEKANKNIELLASIYRQVLSILEEKSFNENGYMERWLVNSVRKRVKKITEALENMEIREATSEVLYGLRNDLRWYLRRVSKPDSKTLREVVEIWLNTLYPFAPHLAEELWSRLGRNARLANYAWPQVVEIDEKPLLLEKYLENLVEDTYQILKAIGRSLTKLRIITAAEWKNEAFKKIIEETEIEPRKVREIIGRYAAAISKEELGRFIGQVLKTLSSITGDYKNVLKQVLEVGEQKILREAIPFLEKEFRCRVEILSEDEIRREELEKVAGKKPPAQPGRPMLLIEYINIE
;
A
#
# COMPACT_ATOMS: atom_id res chain seq x y z
N GLN A 1 -33.51 -5.49 26.65
CA GLN A 1 -34.26 -4.24 26.40
C GLN A 1 -34.72 -3.73 27.75
N LEU A 2 -34.40 -2.48 28.07
CA LEU A 2 -34.64 -1.92 29.41
C LEU A 2 -36.12 -1.57 29.66
N ARG A 3 -36.94 -1.53 28.60
CA ARG A 3 -38.37 -1.24 28.68
C ARG A 3 -39.19 -2.29 27.93
N SER A 4 -40.32 -2.67 28.50
CA SER A 4 -41.32 -3.51 27.86
C SER A 4 -42.23 -2.67 26.95
N VAL A 5 -42.39 -3.08 25.70
CA VAL A 5 -43.31 -2.44 24.75
C VAL A 5 -44.49 -3.38 24.50
N SER A 6 -45.71 -2.87 24.60
CA SER A 6 -46.93 -3.58 24.20
C SER A 6 -47.62 -2.82 23.08
N LYS A 7 -48.02 -3.54 22.02
CA LYS A 7 -48.74 -2.96 20.88
C LYS A 7 -50.20 -2.75 21.28
N ILE A 8 -50.62 -1.48 21.36
CA ILE A 8 -52.02 -1.12 21.67
C ILE A 8 -52.87 -1.12 20.41
N ARG A 9 -52.41 -0.46 19.33
CA ARG A 9 -53.09 -0.40 18.03
C ARG A 9 -52.13 -0.13 16.89
N GLU A 10 -52.56 -0.45 15.67
CA GLU A 10 -51.95 0.02 14.42
C GLU A 10 -52.81 1.14 13.82
N PHE A 11 -52.17 2.09 13.16
CA PHE A 11 -52.84 3.20 12.51
C PHE A 11 -52.04 3.67 11.29
N ARG A 12 -52.71 4.32 10.33
CA ARG A 12 -52.03 4.97 9.21
C ARG A 12 -51.56 6.37 9.63
N GLY A 13 -50.38 6.80 9.18
CA GLY A 13 -49.84 8.14 9.51
C GLY A 13 -50.81 9.29 9.24
N ARG A 14 -51.66 9.16 8.20
CA ARG A 14 -52.75 10.09 7.88
C ARG A 14 -53.72 10.35 9.04
N GLU A 15 -53.91 9.43 9.97
CA GLU A 15 -54.76 9.62 11.16
C GLU A 15 -54.20 10.64 12.16
N LEU A 16 -52.89 10.92 12.08
CA LEU A 16 -52.23 11.93 12.91
C LEU A 16 -52.21 13.31 12.26
N VAL A 17 -52.28 13.38 10.93
CA VAL A 17 -52.22 14.65 10.18
C VAL A 17 -53.38 15.56 10.59
N GLY A 18 -53.07 16.84 10.82
CA GLY A 18 -54.03 17.85 11.28
C GLY A 18 -54.29 17.84 12.78
N ARG A 19 -53.81 16.84 13.54
CA ARG A 19 -53.80 16.91 15.01
C ARG A 19 -52.81 17.96 15.48
N LYS A 20 -53.04 18.50 16.67
CA LYS A 20 -52.13 19.45 17.32
C LYS A 20 -51.36 18.77 18.44
N VAL A 21 -50.07 19.05 18.51
CA VAL A 21 -49.16 18.59 19.57
C VAL A 21 -48.54 19.80 20.27
N VAL A 22 -48.23 19.66 21.55
CA VAL A 22 -47.62 20.74 22.34
C VAL A 22 -46.13 20.50 22.43
N THR A 23 -45.35 21.51 22.04
CA THR A 23 -43.88 21.47 22.13
C THR A 23 -43.44 21.60 23.58
N VAL A 24 -42.43 20.82 23.98
CA VAL A 24 -42.08 20.68 25.40
C VAL A 24 -41.39 21.92 25.98
N PHE A 25 -40.62 22.65 25.16
CA PHE A 25 -39.83 23.79 25.64
C PHE A 25 -40.56 25.13 25.57
N THR A 26 -41.37 25.35 24.54
CA THR A 26 -42.06 26.63 24.33
C THR A 26 -43.54 26.57 24.68
N GLY A 27 -44.10 25.38 24.92
CA GLY A 27 -45.53 25.19 25.20
C GLY A 27 -46.44 25.53 24.02
N VAL A 28 -45.85 25.76 22.83
CA VAL A 28 -46.59 26.16 21.63
C VAL A 28 -47.27 24.93 21.03
N SER A 29 -48.53 25.11 20.62
CA SER A 29 -49.29 24.12 19.89
C SER A 29 -48.93 24.16 18.40
N VAL A 30 -48.46 23.04 17.85
CA VAL A 30 -48.05 22.90 16.45
C VAL A 30 -48.83 21.77 15.76
N PRO A 31 -49.17 21.89 14.46
CA PRO A 31 -49.88 20.85 13.73
C PRO A 31 -48.94 19.72 13.31
N VAL A 32 -49.49 18.51 13.19
CA VAL A 32 -48.82 17.38 12.54
C VAL A 32 -49.07 17.45 11.03
N LEU A 33 -48.00 17.53 10.24
CA LEU A 33 -48.04 17.67 8.79
C LEU A 33 -47.57 16.39 8.09
N PRO A 34 -48.06 16.10 6.86
CA PRO A 34 -47.55 15.00 6.06
C PRO A 34 -46.24 15.41 5.37
N ALA A 35 -45.30 14.46 5.28
CA ALA A 35 -44.04 14.64 4.56
C ALA A 35 -43.65 13.31 3.91
N SER A 36 -43.30 13.32 2.63
CA SER A 36 -43.01 12.09 1.88
C SER A 36 -41.57 11.59 2.07
N PHE A 37 -40.65 12.45 2.51
CA PHE A 37 -39.25 12.08 2.77
C PHE A 37 -39.07 11.29 4.08
N VAL A 38 -40.09 11.23 4.95
CA VAL A 38 -40.01 10.54 6.23
C VAL A 38 -40.18 9.03 6.03
N ASP A 39 -39.11 8.26 6.29
CA ASP A 39 -39.16 6.80 6.30
C ASP A 39 -39.59 6.28 7.68
N PRO A 40 -40.73 5.58 7.82
CA PRO A 40 -41.15 4.98 9.09
C PRO A 40 -40.23 3.87 9.59
N SER A 41 -39.29 3.41 8.77
CA SER A 41 -38.29 2.39 9.10
C SER A 41 -37.02 2.95 9.76
N ILE A 42 -36.93 4.29 9.88
CA ILE A 42 -35.82 5.05 10.48
C ILE A 42 -36.37 5.89 11.65
N GLY A 43 -35.65 5.87 12.77
CA GLY A 43 -36.00 6.49 14.03
C GLY A 43 -37.36 6.02 14.53
N THR A 44 -38.20 6.98 14.89
CA THR A 44 -39.58 6.74 15.33
C THR A 44 -40.59 6.80 14.18
N GLY A 45 -40.14 7.13 12.96
CA GLY A 45 -41.04 7.46 11.84
C GLY A 45 -41.79 8.80 12.01
N VAL A 46 -41.40 9.61 12.99
CA VAL A 46 -41.95 10.95 13.25
C VAL A 46 -40.79 11.94 13.38
N VAL A 47 -40.79 12.98 12.54
CA VAL A 47 -39.73 14.00 12.51
C VAL A 47 -40.23 15.28 13.16
N TYR A 48 -39.39 15.90 13.99
CA TYR A 48 -39.66 17.22 14.55
C TYR A 48 -39.21 18.29 13.54
N SER A 49 -40.18 18.97 12.93
CA SER A 49 -39.91 19.90 11.83
C SER A 49 -39.28 21.21 12.31
N VAL A 50 -38.11 21.55 11.79
CA VAL A 50 -37.39 22.82 12.02
C VAL A 50 -37.01 23.47 10.68
N PRO A 51 -37.98 24.05 9.94
CA PRO A 51 -37.78 24.53 8.56
C PRO A 51 -36.66 25.55 8.36
N ALA A 52 -36.27 26.32 9.39
CA ALA A 52 -35.20 27.31 9.25
C ALA A 52 -33.81 26.67 9.12
N HIS A 53 -33.62 25.47 9.69
CA HIS A 53 -32.33 24.81 9.87
C HIS A 53 -32.24 23.43 9.20
N ALA A 54 -33.38 22.84 8.81
CA ALA A 54 -33.44 21.59 8.07
C ALA A 54 -34.01 21.83 6.65
N PRO A 55 -33.21 21.65 5.59
CA PRO A 55 -33.66 21.83 4.20
C PRO A 55 -34.83 20.92 3.79
N TYR A 56 -34.85 19.67 4.26
CA TYR A 56 -35.97 18.75 4.04
C TYR A 56 -37.29 19.30 4.61
N ASP A 57 -37.25 19.83 5.84
CA ASP A 57 -38.42 20.40 6.51
C ASP A 57 -38.92 21.66 5.81
N TYR A 58 -37.98 22.50 5.36
CA TYR A 58 -38.29 23.68 4.57
C TYR A 58 -39.02 23.32 3.28
N MET A 59 -38.49 22.36 2.51
CA MET A 59 -39.09 21.96 1.25
C MET A 59 -40.43 21.26 1.42
N ALA A 60 -40.56 20.39 2.42
CA ALA A 60 -41.85 19.75 2.71
C ALA A 60 -42.93 20.77 3.07
N LEU A 61 -42.59 21.82 3.84
CA LEU A 61 -43.51 22.91 4.16
C LEU A 61 -43.88 23.74 2.92
N GLU A 62 -42.90 24.08 2.08
CA GLU A 62 -43.13 24.85 0.85
C GLU A 62 -43.96 24.08 -0.18
N ASP A 63 -43.72 22.77 -0.34
CA ASP A 63 -44.53 21.89 -1.17
C ASP A 63 -45.99 21.87 -0.69
N LEU A 64 -46.21 21.77 0.63
CA LEU A 64 -47.55 21.82 1.21
C LEU A 64 -48.25 23.15 0.95
N LYS A 65 -47.54 24.28 1.08
CA LYS A 65 -48.09 25.62 0.83
C LYS A 65 -48.49 25.82 -0.63
N ARG A 66 -47.75 25.23 -1.57
CA ARG A 66 -47.97 25.32 -3.02
C ARG A 66 -49.09 24.38 -3.51
N ASN A 67 -49.31 23.26 -2.84
CA ASN A 67 -50.19 22.19 -3.33
C ASN A 67 -51.55 22.16 -2.63
N GLU A 68 -52.54 22.85 -3.21
CA GLU A 68 -53.91 22.87 -2.66
C GLU A 68 -54.60 21.50 -2.67
N ASN A 69 -54.22 20.60 -3.57
CA ASN A 69 -54.79 19.25 -3.62
C ASN A 69 -54.36 18.41 -2.42
N LEU A 70 -53.08 18.50 -2.00
CA LEU A 70 -52.59 17.84 -0.79
C LEU A 70 -53.29 18.40 0.46
N LEU A 71 -53.47 19.71 0.55
CA LEU A 71 -54.18 20.33 1.67
C LEU A 71 -55.63 19.80 1.79
N ARG A 72 -56.35 19.70 0.67
CA ARG A 72 -57.70 19.11 0.63
C ARG A 72 -57.71 17.63 0.95
N GLU A 73 -56.74 16.87 0.42
CA GLU A 73 -56.63 15.43 0.68
C GLU A 73 -56.45 15.15 2.18
N TYR A 74 -55.59 15.91 2.84
CA TYR A 74 -55.31 15.74 4.27
C TYR A 74 -56.24 16.52 5.19
N GLY A 75 -57.19 17.31 4.65
CA GLY A 75 -58.14 18.09 5.45
C GLY A 75 -57.51 19.22 6.25
N LEU A 76 -56.43 19.83 5.73
CA LEU A 76 -55.68 20.91 6.37
C LEU A 76 -56.22 22.28 5.95
N ASP A 77 -56.31 23.24 6.89
CA ASP A 77 -56.70 24.61 6.59
C ASP A 77 -55.57 25.36 5.83
N PRO A 78 -55.78 25.78 4.57
CA PRO A 78 -54.77 26.50 3.80
C PRO A 78 -54.28 27.79 4.46
N ASN A 79 -55.14 28.48 5.22
CA ASN A 79 -54.76 29.72 5.90
C ASN A 79 -53.82 29.44 7.08
N GLU A 80 -54.09 28.37 7.84
CA GLU A 80 -53.23 27.92 8.93
C GLU A 80 -51.85 27.53 8.40
N ILE A 81 -51.78 26.71 7.34
CA ILE A 81 -50.49 26.25 6.78
C ILE A 81 -49.67 27.39 6.16
N ARG A 82 -50.31 28.31 5.42
CA ARG A 82 -49.63 29.48 4.84
C ARG A 82 -49.12 30.45 5.90
N SER A 83 -49.71 30.45 7.09
CA SER A 83 -49.27 31.29 8.21
C SER A 83 -47.99 30.77 8.90
N ILE A 84 -47.62 29.49 8.69
CA ILE A 84 -46.43 28.89 9.30
C ILE A 84 -45.17 29.50 8.70
N LYS A 85 -44.39 30.18 9.54
CA LYS A 85 -43.10 30.78 9.18
C LYS A 85 -41.95 30.01 9.86
N PRO A 86 -40.84 29.75 9.15
CA PRO A 86 -39.63 29.22 9.76
C PRO A 86 -39.16 30.09 10.93
N ILE A 87 -38.83 29.46 12.06
CA ILE A 87 -38.31 30.14 13.24
C ILE A 87 -36.80 29.93 13.27
N SER A 88 -36.05 31.00 13.10
CA SER A 88 -34.59 30.98 13.22
C SER A 88 -34.17 30.86 14.68
N MET A 89 -33.26 29.95 14.98
CA MET A 89 -32.67 29.69 16.30
C MET A 89 -31.14 29.78 16.28
N ILE A 90 -30.53 29.61 15.11
CA ILE A 90 -29.07 29.60 14.93
C ILE A 90 -28.70 30.64 13.87
N LYS A 91 -27.63 31.40 14.13
CA LYS A 91 -27.01 32.25 13.12
C LYS A 91 -25.62 31.73 12.76
N THR A 92 -25.29 31.84 11.48
CA THR A 92 -23.95 31.65 10.94
C THR A 92 -23.60 32.85 10.06
N GLU A 93 -22.31 33.13 9.90
CA GLU A 93 -21.87 34.21 8.99
C GLU A 93 -22.25 33.93 7.54
N LYS A 94 -22.21 32.66 7.13
CA LYS A 94 -22.45 32.24 5.75
C LYS A 94 -23.92 32.31 5.35
N TYR A 95 -24.82 31.89 6.24
CA TYR A 95 -26.22 31.68 5.89
C TYR A 95 -27.21 32.56 6.69
N GLY A 96 -26.72 33.50 7.50
CA GLY A 96 -27.56 34.45 8.22
C GLY A 96 -28.60 33.75 9.11
N SER A 97 -29.87 34.12 8.99
CA SER A 97 -30.97 33.64 9.85
C SER A 97 -31.83 32.51 9.26
N ASN A 98 -31.78 32.23 7.96
CA ASN A 98 -32.58 31.13 7.37
C ASN A 98 -31.72 30.31 6.39
N PRO A 99 -30.84 29.44 6.92
CA PRO A 99 -29.94 28.65 6.09
C PRO A 99 -30.64 27.73 5.10
N SER A 100 -31.74 27.10 5.50
CA SER A 100 -32.49 26.19 4.62
C SER A 100 -32.98 26.89 3.35
N GLU A 101 -33.55 28.08 3.47
CA GLU A 101 -34.07 28.82 2.31
C GLU A 101 -32.95 29.23 1.34
N ILE A 102 -31.81 29.67 1.87
CA ILE A 102 -30.66 30.12 1.07
C ILE A 102 -30.09 28.94 0.29
N ILE A 103 -29.78 27.84 0.98
CA ILE A 103 -29.13 26.70 0.34
C ILE A 103 -30.03 25.99 -0.68
N VAL A 104 -31.34 25.92 -0.40
CA VAL A 104 -32.34 25.39 -1.34
C VAL A 104 -32.38 26.22 -2.62
N LYS A 105 -32.34 27.55 -2.51
CA LYS A 105 -32.29 28.46 -3.66
C LYS A 105 -30.97 28.36 -4.41
N GLU A 106 -29.84 28.28 -3.70
CA GLU A 106 -28.50 28.14 -4.29
C GLU A 106 -28.35 26.84 -5.10
N LEU A 107 -28.84 25.72 -4.57
CA LEU A 107 -28.73 24.40 -5.22
C LEU A 107 -29.83 24.14 -6.26
N GLY A 108 -30.79 25.05 -6.38
CA GLY A 108 -31.91 24.98 -7.32
C GLY A 108 -32.87 23.81 -7.03
N ILE A 109 -33.09 23.51 -5.75
CA ILE A 109 -33.94 22.40 -5.29
C ILE A 109 -35.41 22.75 -5.52
N LYS A 110 -36.18 21.82 -6.09
CA LYS A 110 -37.55 22.08 -6.55
C LYS A 110 -38.65 21.57 -5.62
N ASP A 111 -38.46 20.39 -5.07
CA ASP A 111 -39.43 19.68 -4.22
C ASP A 111 -38.71 18.79 -3.20
N GLN A 112 -39.46 18.22 -2.26
CA GLN A 112 -38.93 17.40 -1.16
C GLN A 112 -38.37 16.03 -1.59
N SER A 113 -38.49 15.63 -2.87
CA SER A 113 -37.95 14.37 -3.39
C SER A 113 -36.60 14.52 -4.10
N ASP A 114 -36.10 15.75 -4.22
CA ASP A 114 -34.83 16.04 -4.87
C ASP A 114 -33.64 15.44 -4.07
N PRO A 115 -32.78 14.59 -4.66
CA PRO A 115 -31.65 13.98 -3.98
C PRO A 115 -30.63 15.00 -3.46
N LYS A 116 -30.61 16.23 -4.02
CA LYS A 116 -29.72 17.30 -3.53
C LYS A 116 -30.04 17.78 -2.12
N LEU A 117 -31.21 17.43 -1.57
CA LEU A 117 -31.57 17.78 -0.20
C LEU A 117 -30.67 17.12 0.84
N GLU A 118 -30.11 15.94 0.55
CA GLU A 118 -29.16 15.26 1.43
C GLU A 118 -27.86 16.08 1.54
N GLU A 119 -27.33 16.52 0.40
CA GLU A 119 -26.16 17.40 0.34
C GLU A 119 -26.43 18.74 1.05
N ALA A 120 -27.57 19.37 0.76
CA ALA A 120 -27.98 20.62 1.38
C ALA A 120 -28.03 20.51 2.91
N THR A 121 -28.65 19.44 3.43
CA THR A 121 -28.79 19.19 4.87
C THR A 121 -27.42 18.98 5.53
N SER A 122 -26.55 18.20 4.89
CA SER A 122 -25.18 17.96 5.38
C SER A 122 -24.36 19.25 5.45
N LEU A 123 -24.45 20.12 4.45
CA LEU A 123 -23.74 21.41 4.41
C LEU A 123 -24.22 22.36 5.51
N VAL A 124 -25.53 22.48 5.72
CA VAL A 124 -26.10 23.33 6.78
C VAL A 124 -25.69 22.80 8.16
N TYR A 125 -25.86 21.51 8.43
CA TYR A 125 -25.52 20.91 9.72
C TYR A 125 -24.04 21.03 10.05
N LYS A 126 -23.15 20.84 9.07
CA LYS A 126 -21.71 21.00 9.27
C LYS A 126 -21.34 22.44 9.62
N GLU A 127 -21.89 23.42 8.89
CA GLU A 127 -21.60 24.84 9.14
C GLU A 127 -22.15 25.28 10.52
N GLU A 128 -23.39 24.92 10.84
CA GLU A 128 -24.02 25.25 12.12
C GLU A 128 -23.32 24.59 13.30
N PHE A 129 -22.92 23.32 13.18
CA PHE A 129 -22.26 22.61 14.26
C PHE A 129 -20.89 23.22 14.60
N HIS A 130 -20.11 23.62 13.59
CA HIS A 130 -18.76 24.14 13.80
C HIS A 130 -18.70 25.65 14.06
N LYS A 131 -19.61 26.43 13.49
CA LYS A 131 -19.55 27.91 13.51
C LYS A 131 -20.85 28.59 13.96
N GLY A 132 -21.91 27.83 14.21
CA GLY A 132 -23.20 28.37 14.60
C GLY A 132 -23.22 28.88 16.04
N MET A 133 -23.93 29.98 16.24
CA MET A 133 -24.27 30.53 17.55
C MET A 133 -25.79 30.62 17.70
N THR A 134 -26.31 30.22 18.86
CA THR A 134 -27.74 30.32 19.17
C THR A 134 -28.21 31.76 19.35
N LEU A 135 -29.45 32.04 18.96
CA LEU A 135 -30.07 33.37 19.01
C LEU A 135 -30.74 33.65 20.37
N ASP A 136 -31.13 34.90 20.60
CA ASP A 136 -31.74 35.39 21.86
C ASP A 136 -33.12 34.77 22.15
N ASN A 137 -33.80 34.24 21.13
CA ASN A 137 -35.08 33.54 21.28
C ASN A 137 -34.93 32.09 21.79
N CYS A 138 -33.70 31.61 22.03
CA CYS A 138 -33.43 30.29 22.63
C CYS A 138 -33.44 30.30 24.17
N GLY A 139 -33.83 31.41 24.81
CA GLY A 139 -33.96 31.53 26.26
C GLY A 139 -32.64 31.28 26.99
N ARG A 140 -32.61 30.29 27.90
CA ARG A 140 -31.39 29.97 28.68
C ARG A 140 -30.23 29.44 27.83
N PHE A 141 -30.50 29.03 26.59
CA PHE A 141 -29.50 28.48 25.68
C PHE A 141 -29.00 29.52 24.67
N SER A 142 -29.38 30.79 24.82
CA SER A 142 -28.99 31.88 23.93
C SER A 142 -27.51 32.24 24.01
N ASN A 143 -26.95 32.71 22.90
CA ASN A 143 -25.56 33.16 22.77
C ASN A 143 -24.51 32.10 23.13
N LEU A 144 -24.81 30.83 22.84
CA LEU A 144 -23.90 29.71 23.01
C LEU A 144 -23.47 29.13 21.65
N PRO A 145 -22.24 28.59 21.54
CA PRO A 145 -21.87 27.74 20.43
C PRO A 145 -22.82 26.54 20.34
N VAL A 146 -23.26 26.19 19.13
CA VAL A 146 -24.23 25.10 18.89
C VAL A 146 -23.80 23.79 19.54
N GLN A 147 -22.50 23.46 19.51
CA GLN A 147 -21.95 22.25 20.11
C GLN A 147 -22.26 22.16 21.62
N LYS A 148 -22.07 23.26 22.35
CA LYS A 148 -22.37 23.37 23.79
C LYS A 148 -23.88 23.45 24.06
N ALA A 149 -24.61 24.19 23.23
CA ALA A 149 -26.07 24.29 23.36
C ALA A 149 -26.75 22.92 23.19
N LYS A 150 -26.28 22.11 22.23
CA LYS A 150 -26.78 20.76 21.97
C LYS A 150 -26.65 19.86 23.20
N GLU A 151 -25.49 19.85 23.85
CA GLU A 151 -25.25 19.06 25.07
C GLU A 151 -26.21 19.45 26.20
N LEU A 152 -26.32 20.76 26.48
CA LEU A 152 -27.20 21.27 27.53
C LEU A 152 -28.69 21.01 27.26
N VAL A 153 -29.12 21.10 26.00
CA VAL A 153 -30.50 20.77 25.61
C VAL A 153 -30.79 19.29 25.83
N ILE A 154 -29.84 18.39 25.50
CA ILE A 154 -30.01 16.95 25.71
C ILE A 154 -30.12 16.62 27.21
N GLU A 155 -29.24 17.17 28.04
CA GLU A 155 -29.28 17.01 29.51
C GLU A 155 -30.61 17.53 30.09
N GLU A 156 -30.98 18.72 29.64
CA GLU A 156 -32.32 19.27 29.54
C GLU A 156 -33.47 18.26 29.45
N MET A 157 -33.58 17.72 28.25
CA MET A 157 -34.67 16.85 27.85
C MET A 157 -34.70 15.59 28.70
N LYS A 158 -33.53 15.02 29.03
CA LYS A 158 -33.41 13.85 29.89
C LYS A 158 -33.89 14.16 31.31
N LYS A 159 -33.50 15.30 31.89
CA LYS A 159 -33.86 15.70 33.27
C LYS A 159 -35.37 15.91 33.44
N ASN A 160 -36.02 16.53 32.47
CA ASN A 160 -37.46 16.84 32.54
C ASN A 160 -38.35 15.72 31.97
N GLY A 161 -37.79 14.58 31.56
CA GLY A 161 -38.52 13.49 30.92
C GLY A 161 -39.13 13.86 29.56
N ALA A 162 -38.63 14.92 28.93
CA ALA A 162 -39.10 15.48 27.66
C ALA A 162 -38.52 14.76 26.43
N GLY A 163 -37.49 13.96 26.62
CA GLY A 163 -36.83 13.20 25.56
C GLY A 163 -36.10 11.99 26.11
N ASP A 164 -35.78 11.07 25.20
CA ASP A 164 -35.11 9.83 25.51
C ASP A 164 -34.16 9.42 24.38
N GLU A 165 -33.30 8.45 24.63
CA GLU A 165 -32.32 7.95 23.68
C GLU A 165 -32.83 6.70 22.97
N MET A 166 -32.82 6.73 21.64
CA MET A 166 -33.12 5.58 20.79
C MET A 166 -31.90 5.27 19.95
N LEU A 167 -31.24 4.16 20.26
CA LEU A 167 -30.08 3.69 19.51
C LEU A 167 -30.54 3.06 18.19
N GLU A 168 -29.96 3.53 17.09
CA GLU A 168 -30.21 2.96 15.77
C GLU A 168 -28.92 2.85 14.96
N LEU A 169 -28.94 1.95 13.98
CA LEU A 169 -27.84 1.77 13.05
C LEU A 169 -27.88 2.90 12.01
N PRO A 170 -26.72 3.46 11.62
CA PRO A 170 -26.65 4.57 10.67
C PRO A 170 -27.16 4.19 9.28
N SER A 171 -27.20 2.90 8.98
CA SER A 171 -27.76 2.35 7.75
C SER A 171 -28.38 0.96 8.01
N PRO A 172 -29.23 0.46 7.09
CA PRO A 172 -29.76 -0.89 7.19
C PRO A 172 -28.62 -1.92 7.14
N VAL A 173 -28.35 -2.56 8.28
CA VAL A 173 -27.43 -3.71 8.36
C VAL A 173 -28.23 -4.99 8.25
N ILE A 174 -27.80 -5.89 7.37
CA ILE A 174 -28.44 -7.18 7.14
C ILE A 174 -27.51 -8.28 7.67
N CYS A 175 -28.04 -9.12 8.56
CA CYS A 175 -27.34 -10.30 9.07
C CYS A 175 -27.16 -11.34 7.95
N ARG A 176 -26.21 -12.26 8.12
CA ARG A 176 -25.96 -13.38 7.21
C ARG A 176 -27.21 -14.22 6.92
N CYS A 177 -28.16 -14.31 7.85
CA CYS A 177 -29.43 -15.01 7.67
C CYS A 177 -30.49 -14.20 6.91
N GLY A 178 -30.17 -13.00 6.42
CA GLY A 178 -31.10 -12.12 5.71
C GLY A 178 -31.97 -11.24 6.62
N THR A 179 -31.85 -11.38 7.94
CA THR A 179 -32.60 -10.56 8.91
C THR A 179 -31.99 -9.17 9.07
N ARG A 180 -32.83 -8.13 9.06
CA ARG A 180 -32.40 -6.76 9.37
C ARG A 180 -31.97 -6.65 10.84
N CYS A 181 -30.74 -6.23 11.07
CA CYS A 181 -30.19 -6.04 12.40
C CYS A 181 -30.84 -4.83 13.09
N ARG A 182 -30.97 -4.93 14.41
CA ARG A 182 -31.47 -3.87 15.30
C ARG A 182 -30.54 -3.76 16.50
N VAL A 183 -30.45 -2.57 17.10
CA VAL A 183 -29.71 -2.41 18.34
C VAL A 183 -30.54 -2.99 19.49
N LYS A 184 -29.94 -3.89 20.26
CA LYS A 184 -30.54 -4.47 21.47
C LYS A 184 -29.62 -4.18 22.65
N ILE A 185 -30.15 -3.46 23.64
CA ILE A 185 -29.46 -3.27 24.92
C ILE A 185 -29.65 -4.54 25.76
N LEU A 186 -28.54 -5.17 26.12
CA LEU A 186 -28.44 -6.31 27.02
C LEU A 186 -27.87 -5.81 28.35
N SER A 187 -28.45 -6.23 29.47
CA SER A 187 -28.05 -5.80 30.81
C SER A 187 -27.03 -6.75 31.46
N ASP A 188 -26.81 -7.90 30.85
CA ASP A 188 -26.12 -9.08 31.38
C ASP A 188 -25.03 -9.60 30.41
N GLN A 189 -24.50 -8.72 29.58
CA GLN A 189 -23.48 -9.04 28.57
C GLN A 189 -22.08 -8.76 29.13
N TYR A 190 -21.21 -9.78 29.14
CA TYR A 190 -19.79 -9.58 29.42
C TYR A 190 -19.09 -8.98 28.20
N LEU A 191 -18.17 -8.05 28.45
CA LEU A 191 -17.44 -7.31 27.43
C LEU A 191 -15.94 -7.36 27.69
N LEU A 192 -15.15 -7.35 26.61
CA LEU A 192 -13.72 -7.07 26.66
C LEU A 192 -13.54 -5.56 26.81
N ALA A 193 -12.84 -5.14 27.87
CA ALA A 193 -12.70 -3.74 28.26
C ALA A 193 -11.64 -2.98 27.43
N TYR A 194 -11.73 -3.02 26.10
CA TYR A 194 -10.81 -2.29 25.23
C TYR A 194 -10.87 -0.76 25.45
N SER A 195 -11.92 -0.24 26.10
CA SER A 195 -11.99 1.18 26.48
C SER A 195 -10.99 1.57 27.57
N SER A 196 -10.39 0.61 28.30
CA SER A 196 -9.45 0.86 29.39
C SER A 196 -8.26 1.71 28.94
N PRO A 197 -8.04 2.91 29.54
CA PRO A 197 -6.91 3.76 29.19
C PRO A 197 -5.54 3.10 29.38
N GLU A 198 -5.41 2.28 30.43
CA GLU A 198 -4.18 1.55 30.76
C GLU A 198 -3.87 0.49 29.69
N TRP A 199 -4.89 -0.23 29.24
CA TRP A 199 -4.71 -1.25 28.22
C TRP A 199 -4.43 -0.65 26.84
N LYS A 200 -5.11 0.45 26.49
CA LYS A 200 -4.80 1.23 25.28
C LYS A 200 -3.35 1.72 25.29
N ALA A 201 -2.87 2.22 26.43
CA ALA A 201 -1.48 2.67 26.56
C ALA A 201 -0.48 1.52 26.34
N LYS A 202 -0.76 0.32 26.88
CA LYS A 202 0.07 -0.87 26.61
C LYS A 202 0.03 -1.27 25.13
N ALA A 203 -1.14 -1.29 24.50
CA ALA A 203 -1.29 -1.61 23.09
C ALA A 203 -0.54 -0.61 22.18
N LEU A 204 -0.60 0.69 22.49
CA LEU A 204 0.17 1.72 21.79
C LEU A 204 1.68 1.54 21.99
N LYS A 205 2.13 1.24 23.22
CA LYS A 205 3.54 0.93 23.49
C LYS A 205 4.03 -0.27 22.67
N ALA A 206 3.24 -1.33 22.61
CA ALA A 206 3.57 -2.50 21.80
C ALA A 206 3.63 -2.13 20.30
N LEU A 207 2.70 -1.33 19.81
CA LEU A 207 2.70 -0.84 18.44
C LEU A 207 3.97 -0.03 18.13
N ASP A 208 4.45 0.81 19.05
CA ASP A 208 5.69 1.58 18.89
C ASP A 208 6.93 0.69 18.80
N MET A 209 6.94 -0.45 19.49
CA MET A 209 8.03 -1.44 19.41
C MET A 209 7.95 -2.32 18.15
N MET A 210 6.78 -2.43 17.53
CA MET A 210 6.56 -3.23 16.31
C MET A 210 7.06 -2.54 15.04
N LYS A 211 7.43 -3.32 14.02
CA LYS A 211 7.52 -2.84 12.62
C LYS A 211 6.18 -3.09 11.90
N ILE A 212 5.71 -2.11 11.15
CA ILE A 212 4.48 -2.20 10.35
C ILE A 212 4.83 -2.01 8.88
N TYR A 213 4.37 -2.93 8.03
CA TYR A 213 4.54 -2.86 6.58
C TYR A 213 3.18 -2.82 5.86
N PRO A 214 2.96 -1.88 4.93
CA PRO A 214 3.81 -0.72 4.70
C PRO A 214 3.67 0.30 5.84
N LYS A 215 4.61 1.25 5.95
CA LYS A 215 4.74 2.12 7.12
C LYS A 215 3.49 2.98 7.35
N GLU A 216 2.80 3.36 6.29
CA GLU A 216 1.59 4.20 6.34
C GLU A 216 0.42 3.48 7.02
N ALA A 217 0.41 2.14 7.06
CA ALA A 217 -0.63 1.38 7.74
C ALA A 217 -0.63 1.59 9.27
N ARG A 218 0.47 2.08 9.85
CA ARG A 218 0.58 2.36 11.29
C ARG A 218 -0.47 3.33 11.80
N GLU A 219 -0.80 4.38 11.03
CA GLU A 219 -1.78 5.38 11.46
C GLU A 219 -3.17 4.77 11.67
N ASN A 220 -3.53 3.77 10.85
CA ASN A 220 -4.78 3.03 11.04
C ASN A 220 -4.80 2.28 12.37
N PHE A 221 -3.70 1.63 12.75
CA PHE A 221 -3.61 0.96 14.06
C PHE A 221 -3.77 1.95 15.21
N VAL A 222 -3.09 3.10 15.16
CA VAL A 222 -3.24 4.16 16.18
C VAL A 222 -4.69 4.62 16.26
N TYR A 223 -5.33 4.85 15.12
CA TYR A 223 -6.74 5.23 15.07
C TYR A 223 -7.63 4.18 15.73
N PHE A 224 -7.53 2.90 15.33
CA PHE A 224 -8.43 1.86 15.84
C PHE A 224 -8.21 1.55 17.32
N ILE A 225 -6.96 1.51 17.81
CA ILE A 225 -6.66 1.34 19.24
C ILE A 225 -7.34 2.42 20.08
N ASN A 226 -7.34 3.67 19.61
CA ASN A 226 -7.99 4.77 20.31
C ASN A 226 -9.52 4.77 20.14
N TRP A 227 -10.01 4.41 18.95
CA TRP A 227 -11.43 4.41 18.61
C TRP A 227 -12.23 3.33 19.36
N TYR A 228 -11.64 2.17 19.59
CA TYR A 228 -12.35 1.05 20.20
C TYR A 228 -12.86 1.35 21.61
N THR A 229 -14.13 1.04 21.84
CA THR A 229 -14.76 0.91 23.16
C THR A 229 -14.86 -0.57 23.52
N ASP A 230 -15.62 -0.89 24.57
CA ASP A 230 -15.81 -2.27 25.00
C ASP A 230 -16.45 -3.15 23.91
N TRP A 231 -16.02 -4.41 23.84
CA TRP A 231 -16.38 -5.35 22.79
C TRP A 231 -17.15 -6.55 23.34
N ALA A 232 -18.29 -6.87 22.72
CA ALA A 232 -19.05 -8.07 23.06
C ALA A 232 -18.39 -9.31 22.44
N PHE A 233 -17.77 -10.14 23.29
CA PHE A 233 -17.00 -11.31 22.86
C PHE A 233 -17.81 -12.62 22.85
N THR A 234 -19.08 -12.60 23.25
CA THR A 234 -19.90 -13.82 23.35
C THR A 234 -21.06 -13.83 22.38
N ARG A 235 -21.52 -15.03 22.03
CA ARG A 235 -22.72 -15.32 21.23
C ARG A 235 -23.48 -16.50 21.83
N THR A 236 -24.76 -16.59 21.51
CA THR A 236 -25.64 -17.70 21.95
C THR A 236 -25.89 -18.74 20.85
N SER A 237 -25.34 -18.54 19.65
CA SER A 237 -25.54 -19.44 18.51
C SER A 237 -24.34 -19.42 17.57
N GLY A 238 -24.13 -20.56 16.90
CA GLY A 238 -23.00 -20.79 16.00
C GLY A 238 -22.08 -21.91 16.49
N LEU A 239 -20.92 -22.03 15.87
CA LEU A 239 -19.81 -22.86 16.35
C LEU A 239 -18.82 -21.97 17.08
N GLY A 240 -18.24 -22.48 18.16
CA GLY A 240 -17.23 -21.76 18.94
C GLY A 240 -16.94 -22.49 20.25
N THR A 241 -15.97 -21.96 21.00
CA THR A 241 -15.61 -22.48 22.33
C THR A 241 -16.58 -21.94 23.37
N PRO A 242 -17.24 -22.78 24.20
CA PRO A 242 -18.05 -22.30 25.32
C PRO A 242 -17.21 -21.46 26.28
N VAL A 243 -17.80 -20.41 26.83
CA VAL A 243 -17.16 -19.62 27.89
C VAL A 243 -17.15 -20.49 29.16
N PRO A 244 -16.00 -20.72 29.82
CA PRO A 244 -15.91 -21.68 30.93
C PRO A 244 -16.88 -21.40 32.09
N TRP A 245 -17.19 -20.12 32.36
CA TRP A 245 -18.13 -19.70 33.40
C TRP A 245 -19.52 -19.30 32.88
N LEU A 246 -19.75 -19.34 31.56
CA LEU A 246 -21.06 -19.06 30.93
C LEU A 246 -21.34 -20.14 29.86
N PRO A 247 -21.75 -21.36 30.27
CA PRO A 247 -21.83 -22.51 29.35
C PRO A 247 -22.85 -22.32 28.21
N ASP A 248 -23.87 -21.48 28.40
CA ASP A 248 -24.86 -21.15 27.37
C ASP A 248 -24.37 -20.11 26.35
N GLN A 249 -23.13 -19.62 26.51
CA GLN A 249 -22.50 -18.66 25.63
C GLN A 249 -21.20 -19.22 25.04
N ILE A 250 -20.98 -18.95 23.77
CA ILE A 250 -19.76 -19.28 23.05
C ILE A 250 -18.95 -18.02 22.75
N ILE A 251 -17.62 -18.14 22.71
CA ILE A 251 -16.72 -17.06 22.30
C ILE A 251 -16.90 -16.83 20.79
N GLU A 252 -16.95 -15.56 20.39
CA GLU A 252 -17.07 -15.18 18.99
C GLU A 252 -15.73 -15.17 18.25
N THR A 253 -15.79 -15.33 16.93
CA THR A 253 -14.66 -15.61 16.05
C THR A 253 -13.53 -14.58 16.04
N LEU A 254 -13.79 -13.30 16.35
CA LEU A 254 -12.74 -12.28 16.40
C LEU A 254 -12.04 -12.22 17.77
N SER A 255 -12.60 -12.87 18.79
CA SER A 255 -12.08 -12.86 20.17
C SER A 255 -11.23 -14.10 20.45
N ASP A 256 -11.61 -15.28 19.94
CA ASP A 256 -10.84 -16.53 20.08
C ASP A 256 -9.65 -16.66 19.11
N SER A 257 -9.54 -15.76 18.12
CA SER A 257 -8.52 -15.80 17.07
C SER A 257 -7.33 -14.85 17.30
N THR A 258 -7.07 -14.46 18.53
CA THR A 258 -6.16 -13.35 18.85
C THR A 258 -4.77 -13.75 19.33
N ILE A 259 -4.62 -14.91 19.99
CA ILE A 259 -3.34 -15.41 20.55
C ILE A 259 -3.02 -16.86 20.15
N TYR A 260 -3.79 -17.42 19.21
CA TYR A 260 -3.67 -18.82 18.78
C TYR A 260 -2.30 -19.18 18.16
N MET A 261 -1.47 -18.18 17.85
CA MET A 261 -0.09 -18.38 17.42
C MET A 261 0.74 -19.07 18.50
N ALA A 262 0.44 -18.83 19.78
CA ALA A 262 1.05 -19.56 20.89
C ALA A 262 0.68 -21.05 20.86
N TYR A 263 -0.56 -21.37 20.46
CA TYR A 263 -1.01 -22.76 20.31
C TYR A 263 -0.30 -23.50 19.18
N TYR A 264 0.16 -22.83 18.13
CA TYR A 264 0.90 -23.50 17.05
C TYR A 264 2.11 -24.29 17.55
N ILE A 265 2.79 -23.79 18.59
CA ILE A 265 4.00 -24.41 19.16
C ILE A 265 3.66 -25.76 19.80
N VAL A 266 2.53 -25.85 20.49
CA VAL A 266 2.09 -27.10 21.16
C VAL A 266 1.24 -28.00 20.26
N SER A 267 0.67 -27.47 19.18
CA SER A 267 -0.30 -28.16 18.32
C SER A 267 0.21 -29.49 17.76
N LYS A 268 1.50 -29.58 17.42
CA LYS A 268 2.12 -30.82 16.91
C LYS A 268 2.02 -31.96 17.94
N TYR A 269 2.20 -31.65 19.21
CA TYR A 269 2.15 -32.64 20.29
C TYR A 269 0.73 -33.11 20.57
N VAL A 270 -0.26 -32.23 20.39
CA VAL A 270 -1.68 -32.60 20.43
C VAL A 270 -2.01 -33.53 19.26
N ASN A 271 -1.58 -33.18 18.05
CA ASN A 271 -1.82 -33.99 16.85
C ASN A 271 -1.15 -35.37 16.90
N GLU A 272 0.02 -35.46 17.53
CA GLU A 272 0.74 -36.73 17.77
C GLU A 272 0.14 -37.55 18.94
N GLY A 273 -0.83 -37.00 19.68
CA GLY A 273 -1.46 -37.65 20.82
C GLY A 273 -0.60 -37.65 22.10
N LEU A 274 0.48 -36.87 22.12
CA LEU A 274 1.37 -36.69 23.27
C LEU A 274 0.80 -35.72 24.31
N LEU A 275 -0.06 -34.80 23.88
CA LEU A 275 -0.86 -33.94 24.74
C LEU A 275 -2.34 -34.22 24.49
N LYS A 276 -3.10 -34.46 25.56
CA LYS A 276 -4.55 -34.64 25.52
C LYS A 276 -5.27 -33.40 26.03
N PRO A 277 -6.53 -33.16 25.63
CA PRO A 277 -7.30 -32.00 26.09
C PRO A 277 -7.33 -31.85 27.62
N GLU A 278 -7.39 -32.97 28.34
CA GLU A 278 -7.44 -32.98 29.82
C GLU A 278 -6.13 -32.50 30.46
N ASN A 279 -5.01 -32.54 29.72
CA ASN A 279 -3.72 -32.07 30.21
C ASN A 279 -3.57 -30.54 30.08
N LEU A 280 -4.35 -29.89 29.21
CA LEU A 280 -4.21 -28.47 28.84
C LEU A 280 -4.99 -27.56 29.79
N THR A 281 -4.63 -27.62 31.08
CA THR A 281 -5.21 -26.80 32.16
C THR A 281 -4.65 -25.38 32.20
N GLU A 282 -5.20 -24.51 33.05
CA GLU A 282 -4.65 -23.17 33.27
C GLU A 282 -3.20 -23.24 33.74
N GLU A 283 -2.87 -24.14 34.69
CA GLU A 283 -1.51 -24.29 35.20
C GLU A 283 -0.51 -24.78 34.15
N PHE A 284 -0.99 -25.56 33.17
CA PHE A 284 -0.16 -25.91 32.02
C PHE A 284 0.22 -24.66 31.21
N TYR A 285 -0.77 -23.81 30.89
CA TYR A 285 -0.53 -22.61 30.09
C TYR A 285 0.30 -21.57 30.85
N ASP A 286 0.01 -21.35 32.12
CA ASP A 286 0.78 -20.45 32.99
C ASP A 286 2.25 -20.87 33.06
N TYR A 287 2.53 -22.17 33.21
CA TYR A 287 3.91 -22.65 33.20
C TYR A 287 4.58 -22.57 31.83
N VAL A 288 3.95 -23.12 30.79
CA VAL A 288 4.57 -23.24 29.47
C VAL A 288 4.74 -21.87 28.80
N MET A 289 3.76 -20.97 28.94
CA MET A 289 3.73 -19.70 28.22
C MET A 289 4.18 -18.51 29.07
N LEU A 290 3.93 -18.52 30.38
CA LEU A 290 4.29 -17.41 31.29
C LEU A 290 5.48 -17.76 32.19
N GLY A 291 5.83 -19.04 32.31
CA GLY A 291 6.91 -19.49 33.20
C GLY A 291 6.52 -19.51 34.67
N GLU A 292 5.23 -19.53 34.98
CA GLU A 292 4.71 -19.48 36.35
C GLU A 292 4.58 -20.89 36.96
N GLY A 293 5.02 -21.05 38.21
CA GLY A 293 4.98 -22.32 38.94
C GLY A 293 6.19 -23.23 38.72
N LEU A 294 6.23 -24.33 39.49
CA LEU A 294 7.27 -25.35 39.39
C LEU A 294 6.76 -26.54 38.54
N PRO A 295 7.58 -27.10 37.64
CA PRO A 295 7.12 -28.18 36.76
C PRO A 295 6.68 -29.42 37.53
N GLU A 296 7.28 -29.70 38.69
CA GLU A 296 6.90 -30.83 39.55
C GLU A 296 5.50 -30.67 40.16
N GLU A 297 5.03 -29.42 40.34
CA GLU A 297 3.67 -29.12 40.81
C GLU A 297 2.66 -29.20 39.65
N VAL A 298 3.05 -28.67 38.50
CA VAL A 298 2.23 -28.72 37.26
C VAL A 298 2.07 -30.17 36.80
N GLU A 299 3.10 -31.00 36.93
CA GLU A 299 3.04 -32.44 36.63
C GLU A 299 1.94 -33.14 37.43
N LYS A 300 1.82 -32.83 38.73
CA LYS A 300 0.78 -33.44 39.58
C LYS A 300 -0.63 -33.08 39.14
N LYS A 301 -0.82 -31.88 38.57
CA LYS A 301 -2.13 -31.38 38.11
C LYS A 301 -2.47 -31.84 36.70
N THR A 302 -1.48 -31.84 35.82
CA THR A 302 -1.66 -32.07 34.37
C THR A 302 -1.43 -33.52 33.97
N GLY A 303 -0.65 -34.28 34.75
CA GLY A 303 -0.16 -35.62 34.39
C GLY A 303 0.95 -35.60 33.34
N ILE A 304 1.50 -34.44 32.99
CA ILE A 304 2.61 -34.29 32.05
C ILE A 304 3.92 -34.33 32.82
N SER A 305 4.89 -35.13 32.41
CA SER A 305 6.18 -35.21 33.09
C SER A 305 6.91 -33.86 33.12
N SER A 306 7.59 -33.56 34.23
CA SER A 306 8.36 -32.33 34.42
C SER A 306 9.38 -32.09 33.31
N ASP A 307 10.05 -33.14 32.82
CA ASP A 307 10.99 -33.03 31.71
C ASP A 307 10.31 -32.59 30.41
N PHE A 308 9.11 -33.11 30.13
CA PHE A 308 8.38 -32.73 28.94
C PHE A 308 7.81 -31.30 29.07
N LEU A 309 7.33 -30.91 30.26
CA LEU A 309 6.94 -29.53 30.54
C LEU A 309 8.10 -28.55 30.30
N ARG A 310 9.30 -28.85 30.80
CA ARG A 310 10.51 -28.04 30.56
C ARG A 310 10.83 -27.93 29.07
N LYS A 311 10.70 -29.02 28.31
CA LYS A 311 10.86 -29.01 26.85
C LYS A 311 9.83 -28.13 26.16
N LEU A 312 8.56 -28.22 26.54
CA LEU A 312 7.48 -27.41 25.97
C LEU A 312 7.70 -25.92 26.23
N LYS A 313 8.08 -25.58 27.46
CA LYS A 313 8.47 -24.20 27.81
C LYS A 313 9.66 -23.72 26.98
N TYR A 314 10.70 -24.54 26.82
CA TYR A 314 11.85 -24.20 25.98
C TYR A 314 11.43 -23.96 24.51
N GLU A 315 10.56 -24.80 23.95
CA GLU A 315 10.07 -24.58 22.59
C GLU A 315 9.25 -23.30 22.46
N PHE A 316 8.38 -23.01 23.45
CA PHE A 316 7.66 -21.74 23.48
C PHE A 316 8.63 -20.56 23.53
N ASP A 317 9.64 -20.63 24.40
CA ASP A 317 10.61 -19.57 24.56
C ASP A 317 11.51 -19.36 23.35
N TYR A 318 11.76 -20.43 22.58
CA TYR A 318 12.53 -20.40 21.35
C TYR A 318 11.76 -19.75 20.20
N TRP A 319 10.49 -20.13 20.00
CA TRP A 319 9.69 -19.70 18.85
C TRP A 319 8.95 -18.38 19.05
N TYR A 320 8.70 -17.97 20.29
CA TYR A 320 7.95 -16.75 20.61
C TYR A 320 8.90 -15.63 21.07
N PRO A 321 8.71 -14.37 20.66
CA PRO A 321 7.50 -13.76 20.07
C PRO A 321 7.24 -14.06 18.59
N VAL A 322 6.03 -13.75 18.12
CA VAL A 322 5.70 -13.79 16.69
C VAL A 322 6.55 -12.77 15.93
N ASP A 323 7.45 -13.26 15.06
CA ASP A 323 8.33 -12.40 14.26
C ASP A 323 7.58 -11.60 13.19
N LEU A 324 6.67 -12.23 12.46
CA LEU A 324 5.91 -11.60 11.38
C LEU A 324 4.49 -12.14 11.30
N ARG A 325 3.50 -11.24 11.30
CA ARG A 325 2.10 -11.53 11.04
C ARG A 325 1.65 -10.87 9.74
N VAL A 326 1.28 -11.67 8.73
CA VAL A 326 0.81 -11.17 7.43
C VAL A 326 -0.72 -11.27 7.32
N SER A 327 -1.40 -10.23 6.85
CA SER A 327 -2.85 -10.28 6.60
C SER A 327 -3.38 -9.23 5.62
N GLY A 328 -4.66 -9.31 5.27
CA GLY A 328 -5.35 -8.27 4.50
C GLY A 328 -5.59 -7.00 5.33
N LYS A 329 -5.63 -5.85 4.65
CA LYS A 329 -5.89 -4.54 5.27
C LYS A 329 -7.25 -4.42 5.97
N ASP A 330 -8.22 -5.28 5.64
CA ASP A 330 -9.51 -5.39 6.34
C ASP A 330 -9.38 -5.79 7.81
N LEU A 331 -8.35 -6.56 8.16
CA LEU A 331 -8.18 -7.05 9.52
C LEU A 331 -7.49 -6.04 10.44
N ILE A 332 -6.96 -4.94 9.91
CA ILE A 332 -6.39 -3.84 10.73
C ILE A 332 -7.45 -3.32 11.68
N ALA A 333 -8.65 -3.08 11.15
CA ALA A 333 -9.74 -2.47 11.89
C ALA A 333 -10.29 -3.36 13.01
N ASN A 334 -9.92 -4.64 13.10
CA ASN A 334 -10.48 -5.60 14.05
C ASN A 334 -9.42 -6.59 14.57
N HIS A 335 -9.31 -7.78 13.97
CA HIS A 335 -8.46 -8.88 14.41
C HIS A 335 -7.02 -8.46 14.70
N LEU A 336 -6.35 -7.69 13.82
CA LEU A 336 -4.95 -7.29 14.05
C LEU A 336 -4.83 -6.28 15.19
N THR A 337 -5.84 -5.44 15.42
CA THR A 337 -5.88 -4.57 16.59
C THR A 337 -6.13 -5.38 17.87
N PHE A 338 -7.08 -6.32 17.84
CA PHE A 338 -7.36 -7.22 18.97
C PHE A 338 -6.19 -8.14 19.31
N TYR A 339 -5.46 -8.59 18.28
CA TYR A 339 -4.20 -9.31 18.39
C TYR A 339 -3.20 -8.53 19.26
N ILE A 340 -3.01 -7.24 19.01
CA ILE A 340 -2.13 -6.39 19.85
C ILE A 340 -2.67 -6.29 21.28
N PHE A 341 -3.95 -5.97 21.44
CA PHE A 341 -4.57 -5.88 22.77
C PHE A 341 -4.35 -7.17 23.58
N HIS A 342 -4.72 -8.33 23.04
CA HIS A 342 -4.63 -9.59 23.78
C HIS A 342 -3.19 -10.01 24.07
N HIS A 343 -2.25 -9.78 23.15
CA HIS A 343 -0.84 -10.05 23.45
C HIS A 343 -0.32 -9.20 24.62
N THR A 344 -0.70 -7.92 24.67
CA THR A 344 -0.30 -7.02 25.76
C THR A 344 -1.02 -7.27 27.09
N ALA A 345 -2.14 -7.99 27.06
CA ALA A 345 -2.85 -8.41 28.26
C ALA A 345 -2.26 -9.68 28.88
N ILE A 346 -1.86 -10.64 28.04
CA ILE A 346 -1.45 -11.99 28.50
C ILE A 346 0.07 -12.11 28.64
N PHE A 347 0.84 -11.62 27.67
CA PHE A 347 2.27 -11.91 27.59
C PHE A 347 3.13 -10.74 28.10
N PRO A 348 4.32 -11.03 28.65
CA PRO A 348 5.29 -10.00 29.00
C PRO A 348 5.87 -9.32 27.75
N GLU A 349 6.52 -8.15 27.92
CA GLU A 349 6.88 -7.26 26.80
C GLU A 349 7.82 -7.92 25.77
N GLU A 350 8.74 -8.76 26.23
CA GLU A 350 9.67 -9.52 25.38
C GLU A 350 8.99 -10.56 24.48
N LYS A 351 7.72 -10.89 24.77
CA LYS A 351 6.88 -11.82 24.02
C LYS A 351 5.83 -11.10 23.16
N TRP A 352 5.84 -9.77 23.13
CA TRP A 352 4.94 -9.03 22.25
C TRP A 352 5.32 -9.20 20.77
N PRO A 353 4.34 -9.07 19.85
CA PRO A 353 4.58 -9.19 18.41
C PRO A 353 5.69 -8.27 17.93
N ARG A 354 6.48 -8.73 16.95
CA ARG A 354 7.58 -7.92 16.39
C ARG A 354 7.19 -7.17 15.13
N GLN A 355 6.49 -7.82 14.20
CA GLN A 355 6.18 -7.23 12.90
C GLN A 355 4.78 -7.62 12.40
N ILE A 356 4.10 -6.67 11.76
CA ILE A 356 2.85 -6.91 11.04
C ILE A 356 3.02 -6.39 9.61
N ALA A 357 2.71 -7.23 8.62
CA ALA A 357 2.62 -6.83 7.21
C ALA A 357 1.18 -6.96 6.73
N VAL A 358 0.71 -5.94 6.01
CA VAL A 358 -0.65 -5.89 5.47
C VAL A 358 -0.65 -5.73 3.96
N ASN A 359 -1.57 -6.41 3.29
CA ASN A 359 -1.74 -6.36 1.83
C ASN A 359 -3.16 -5.93 1.42
N GLY A 360 -3.30 -5.47 0.17
CA GLY A 360 -4.61 -5.16 -0.41
C GLY A 360 -5.47 -6.38 -0.75
N PHE A 361 -6.67 -6.13 -1.28
CA PHE A 361 -7.63 -7.15 -1.68
C PHE A 361 -7.34 -7.68 -3.09
N LEU A 362 -7.37 -8.99 -3.26
CA LEU A 362 -7.23 -9.58 -4.59
C LEU A 362 -8.44 -9.27 -5.48
N ARG A 363 -8.15 -8.70 -6.65
CA ARG A 363 -9.08 -8.48 -7.76
C ARG A 363 -8.81 -9.49 -8.87
N ILE A 364 -9.84 -9.80 -9.66
CA ILE A 364 -9.76 -10.71 -10.80
C ILE A 364 -10.21 -9.94 -12.05
N GLU A 365 -9.34 -9.84 -13.05
CA GLU A 365 -9.59 -9.12 -14.30
C GLU A 365 -10.11 -7.68 -14.05
N GLY A 366 -9.53 -7.00 -13.05
CA GLY A 366 -9.88 -5.64 -12.65
C GLY A 366 -11.14 -5.53 -11.80
N GLN A 367 -11.83 -6.63 -11.48
CA GLN A 367 -13.09 -6.62 -10.74
C GLN A 367 -12.94 -7.25 -9.33
N PRO A 368 -13.75 -6.83 -8.34
CA PRO A 368 -13.81 -7.51 -7.05
C PRO A 368 -14.23 -8.98 -7.22
N MET A 369 -13.70 -9.86 -6.39
CA MET A 369 -14.06 -11.28 -6.40
C MET A 369 -15.55 -11.47 -6.06
N HIS A 370 -16.28 -12.12 -6.97
CA HIS A 370 -17.70 -12.42 -6.83
C HIS A 370 -18.01 -13.83 -7.33
N LYS A 371 -18.10 -14.80 -6.40
CA LYS A 371 -18.40 -16.20 -6.72
C LYS A 371 -19.71 -16.36 -7.51
N SER A 372 -20.76 -15.62 -7.16
CA SER A 372 -22.07 -15.69 -7.83
C SER A 372 -22.07 -15.12 -9.26
N LYS A 373 -21.14 -14.21 -9.57
CA LYS A 373 -20.98 -13.61 -10.91
C LYS A 373 -19.97 -14.37 -11.79
N GLY A 374 -19.41 -15.48 -11.30
CA GLY A 374 -18.37 -16.24 -11.98
C GLY A 374 -16.98 -15.57 -11.99
N ILE A 375 -16.82 -14.45 -11.28
CA ILE A 375 -15.55 -13.70 -11.20
C ILE A 375 -14.79 -14.20 -9.99
N PHE A 376 -14.23 -15.40 -10.12
CA PHE A 376 -13.53 -16.09 -9.05
C PHE A 376 -12.57 -17.12 -9.64
N ILE A 377 -11.39 -17.25 -9.05
CA ILE A 377 -10.46 -18.34 -9.33
C ILE A 377 -10.04 -18.95 -8.00
N SER A 378 -10.22 -20.25 -7.84
CA SER A 378 -9.71 -20.92 -6.64
C SER A 378 -8.19 -21.14 -6.78
N LEU A 379 -7.49 -21.26 -5.64
CA LEU A 379 -6.06 -21.58 -5.65
C LEU A 379 -5.78 -22.89 -6.41
N ARG A 380 -6.65 -23.90 -6.25
CA ARG A 380 -6.51 -25.18 -6.95
C ARG A 380 -6.60 -24.97 -8.45
N ASP A 381 -7.62 -24.27 -8.94
CA ASP A 381 -7.80 -24.04 -10.38
C ASP A 381 -6.64 -23.23 -10.97
N ALA A 382 -6.13 -22.24 -10.23
CA ALA A 382 -4.96 -21.46 -10.66
C ALA A 382 -3.71 -22.35 -10.79
N VAL A 383 -3.42 -23.18 -9.77
CA VAL A 383 -2.25 -24.07 -9.78
C VAL A 383 -2.38 -25.16 -10.84
N GLU A 384 -3.56 -25.77 -11.01
CA GLU A 384 -3.78 -26.80 -12.05
C GLU A 384 -3.64 -26.22 -13.47
N LYS A 385 -4.13 -25.00 -13.69
CA LYS A 385 -4.12 -24.37 -15.02
C LYS A 385 -2.77 -23.76 -15.40
N TYR A 386 -2.10 -23.11 -14.45
CA TYR A 386 -0.89 -22.31 -14.75
C TYR A 386 0.39 -22.89 -14.14
N GLY A 387 0.28 -23.85 -13.22
CA GLY A 387 1.39 -24.33 -12.41
C GLY A 387 1.65 -23.46 -11.18
N SER A 388 2.28 -24.05 -10.16
CA SER A 388 2.53 -23.40 -8.87
C SER A 388 3.42 -22.16 -9.01
N ASP A 389 4.57 -22.29 -9.68
CA ASP A 389 5.54 -21.18 -9.78
C ASP A 389 4.99 -20.01 -10.60
N ALA A 390 4.32 -20.25 -11.73
CA ALA A 390 3.72 -19.18 -12.51
C ALA A 390 2.60 -18.47 -11.75
N THR A 391 1.80 -19.22 -10.98
CA THR A 391 0.76 -18.64 -10.09
C THR A 391 1.40 -17.76 -9.02
N ARG A 392 2.46 -18.24 -8.36
CA ARG A 392 3.21 -17.46 -7.36
C ARG A 392 3.78 -16.18 -7.97
N ILE A 393 4.53 -16.27 -9.07
CA ILE A 393 5.11 -15.09 -9.75
C ILE A 393 4.03 -14.09 -10.14
N THR A 394 2.89 -14.56 -10.63
CA THR A 394 1.78 -13.67 -11.02
C THR A 394 1.24 -12.89 -9.83
N LEU A 395 1.06 -13.55 -8.67
CA LEU A 395 0.59 -12.89 -7.46
C LEU A 395 1.63 -11.93 -6.87
N LEU A 396 2.91 -12.35 -6.84
CA LEU A 396 4.00 -11.56 -6.24
C LEU A 396 4.32 -10.30 -7.07
N LEU A 397 4.09 -10.32 -8.38
CA LEU A 397 4.23 -9.15 -9.25
C LEU A 397 2.99 -8.25 -9.31
N ALA A 398 1.86 -8.68 -8.74
CA ALA A 398 0.56 -8.02 -8.96
C ALA A 398 0.46 -6.66 -8.25
N ALA A 399 0.98 -6.54 -7.03
CA ALA A 399 0.92 -5.32 -6.22
C ALA A 399 1.97 -5.34 -5.10
N GLU A 400 2.14 -4.21 -4.43
CA GLU A 400 2.96 -4.06 -3.24
C GLU A 400 2.26 -3.15 -2.21
N GLY A 401 2.55 -3.35 -0.92
CA GLY A 401 1.93 -2.56 0.15
C GLY A 401 0.40 -2.68 0.21
N LEU A 402 -0.29 -1.55 0.32
CA LEU A 402 -1.76 -1.47 0.47
C LEU A 402 -2.53 -1.54 -0.87
N GLU A 403 -1.82 -1.58 -2.00
CA GLU A 403 -2.44 -1.71 -3.32
C GLU A 403 -3.16 -3.05 -3.44
N ASP A 404 -4.31 -3.03 -4.13
CA ASP A 404 -5.11 -4.22 -4.37
C ASP A 404 -4.48 -5.02 -5.53
N PRO A 405 -3.91 -6.22 -5.29
CA PRO A 405 -3.35 -7.04 -6.36
C PRO A 405 -4.43 -7.42 -7.37
N ASN A 406 -4.07 -7.44 -8.65
CA ASN A 406 -4.95 -7.86 -9.73
C ASN A 406 -4.44 -9.13 -10.40
N TRP A 407 -5.25 -10.19 -10.34
CA TRP A 407 -5.02 -11.42 -11.10
C TRP A 407 -5.55 -11.25 -12.52
N GLU A 408 -4.66 -11.39 -13.50
CA GLU A 408 -4.99 -11.38 -14.92
C GLU A 408 -4.47 -12.68 -15.56
N SER A 409 -5.38 -13.42 -16.18
CA SER A 409 -5.11 -14.72 -16.79
C SER A 409 -4.06 -14.62 -17.90
N GLU A 410 -4.03 -13.50 -18.62
CA GLU A 410 -3.02 -13.22 -19.64
C GLU A 410 -1.61 -13.07 -19.05
N LYS A 411 -1.48 -12.38 -17.90
CA LYS A 411 -0.19 -12.25 -17.19
C LYS A 411 0.29 -13.61 -16.67
N ALA A 412 -0.62 -14.44 -16.16
CA ALA A 412 -0.29 -15.80 -15.74
C ALA A 412 0.29 -16.64 -16.89
N ASN A 413 -0.33 -16.58 -18.08
CA ASN A 413 0.21 -17.26 -19.28
C ASN A 413 1.59 -16.72 -19.68
N LYS A 414 1.78 -15.39 -19.70
CA LYS A 414 3.09 -14.78 -19.99
C LYS A 414 4.16 -15.21 -18.98
N ASN A 415 3.79 -15.42 -17.72
CA ASN A 415 4.70 -15.89 -16.69
C ASN A 415 5.10 -17.36 -16.88
N ILE A 416 4.24 -18.21 -17.43
CA ILE A 416 4.64 -19.57 -17.86
C ILE A 416 5.73 -19.48 -18.94
N GLU A 417 5.51 -18.65 -19.96
CA GLU A 417 6.46 -18.46 -21.06
C GLU A 417 7.80 -17.89 -20.56
N LEU A 418 7.75 -16.94 -19.62
CA LEU A 418 8.92 -16.37 -18.96
C LEU A 418 9.73 -17.43 -18.22
N LEU A 419 9.08 -18.23 -17.36
CA LEU A 419 9.73 -19.30 -16.60
C LEU A 419 10.31 -20.37 -17.53
N ALA A 420 9.58 -20.76 -18.57
CA ALA A 420 10.08 -21.68 -19.59
C ALA A 420 11.27 -21.10 -20.36
N SER A 421 11.29 -19.78 -20.59
CA SER A 421 12.44 -19.10 -21.21
C SER A 421 13.65 -19.05 -20.29
N ILE A 422 13.46 -18.85 -18.98
CA ILE A 422 14.54 -18.91 -17.98
C ILE A 422 15.11 -20.33 -17.94
N TYR A 423 14.26 -21.34 -17.89
CA TYR A 423 14.66 -22.75 -17.95
C TYR A 423 15.58 -23.04 -19.16
N ARG A 424 15.13 -22.68 -20.37
CA ARG A 424 15.93 -22.86 -21.60
C ARG A 424 17.23 -22.07 -21.58
N GLN A 425 17.21 -20.84 -21.09
CA GLN A 425 18.40 -19.98 -20.98
C GLN A 425 19.44 -20.61 -20.05
N VAL A 426 19.02 -21.10 -18.89
CA VAL A 426 19.92 -21.76 -17.94
C VAL A 426 20.49 -23.05 -18.56
N LEU A 427 19.68 -23.90 -19.18
CA LEU A 427 20.18 -25.09 -19.85
C LEU A 427 21.22 -24.78 -20.94
N SER A 428 20.98 -23.76 -21.76
CA SER A 428 21.95 -23.32 -22.77
C SER A 428 23.27 -22.85 -22.14
N ILE A 429 23.21 -22.18 -20.99
CA ILE A 429 24.41 -21.79 -20.23
C ILE A 429 25.17 -23.02 -19.70
N LEU A 430 24.47 -24.09 -19.29
CA LEU A 430 25.11 -25.32 -18.79
C LEU A 430 25.87 -26.11 -19.88
N GLU A 431 25.48 -25.93 -21.14
CA GLU A 431 26.15 -26.55 -22.30
C GLU A 431 27.46 -25.83 -22.69
N GLU A 432 27.67 -24.60 -22.21
CA GLU A 432 28.86 -23.83 -22.49
C GLU A 432 30.11 -24.46 -21.89
N LYS A 433 31.16 -24.56 -22.70
CA LYS A 433 32.44 -25.21 -22.35
C LYS A 433 33.64 -24.32 -22.62
N SER A 434 33.44 -23.09 -23.07
CA SER A 434 34.54 -22.16 -23.24
C SER A 434 35.11 -21.74 -21.88
N PHE A 435 36.42 -21.53 -21.90
CA PHE A 435 37.19 -21.06 -20.77
C PHE A 435 37.81 -19.74 -21.17
N ASN A 436 37.59 -18.73 -20.35
CA ASN A 436 38.23 -17.43 -20.50
C ASN A 436 38.77 -17.02 -19.13
N GLU A 437 40.03 -16.59 -19.08
CA GLU A 437 40.62 -16.21 -17.80
C GLU A 437 40.05 -14.87 -17.32
N ASN A 438 39.09 -14.95 -16.39
CA ASN A 438 38.70 -13.92 -15.41
C ASN A 438 38.86 -12.46 -15.90
N GLY A 439 38.27 -12.18 -17.05
CA GLY A 439 38.41 -10.93 -17.77
C GLY A 439 37.63 -9.79 -17.13
N TYR A 440 37.71 -8.63 -17.76
CA TYR A 440 36.98 -7.43 -17.32
C TYR A 440 35.44 -7.68 -17.25
N MET A 441 34.88 -8.42 -18.22
CA MET A 441 33.45 -8.70 -18.27
C MET A 441 32.99 -9.73 -17.22
N GLU A 442 33.84 -10.69 -16.86
CA GLU A 442 33.58 -11.63 -15.77
C GLU A 442 33.55 -10.90 -14.43
N ARG A 443 34.49 -9.97 -14.20
CA ARG A 443 34.46 -9.08 -13.02
C ARG A 443 33.21 -8.20 -13.00
N TRP A 444 32.81 -7.66 -14.15
CA TRP A 444 31.57 -6.89 -14.26
C TRP A 444 30.35 -7.74 -13.88
N LEU A 445 30.22 -8.94 -14.45
CA LEU A 445 29.05 -9.80 -14.23
C LEU A 445 28.93 -10.21 -12.75
N VAL A 446 30.02 -10.65 -12.13
CA VAL A 446 30.04 -11.03 -10.71
C VAL A 446 29.63 -9.85 -9.83
N ASN A 447 30.16 -8.65 -10.07
CA ASN A 447 29.78 -7.47 -9.28
C ASN A 447 28.35 -7.00 -9.56
N SER A 448 27.85 -7.17 -10.78
CA SER A 448 26.45 -6.85 -11.12
C SER A 448 25.51 -7.76 -10.33
N VAL A 449 25.79 -9.06 -10.33
CA VAL A 449 25.03 -10.06 -9.57
C VAL A 449 25.08 -9.78 -8.07
N ARG A 450 26.23 -9.40 -7.51
CA ARG A 450 26.33 -8.98 -6.09
C ARG A 450 25.45 -7.77 -5.79
N LYS A 451 25.44 -6.78 -6.68
CA LYS A 451 24.55 -5.61 -6.56
C LYS A 451 23.07 -6.00 -6.61
N ARG A 452 22.69 -6.95 -7.47
CA ARG A 452 21.33 -7.52 -7.53
C ARG A 452 20.98 -8.25 -6.23
N VAL A 453 21.85 -9.15 -5.74
CA VAL A 453 21.65 -9.86 -4.47
C VAL A 453 21.42 -8.87 -3.32
N LYS A 454 22.23 -7.82 -3.23
CA LYS A 454 22.05 -6.76 -2.23
C LYS A 454 20.66 -6.13 -2.33
N LYS A 455 20.26 -5.69 -3.54
CA LYS A 455 18.95 -5.06 -3.77
C LYS A 455 17.78 -6.00 -3.46
N ILE A 456 17.86 -7.26 -3.87
CA ILE A 456 16.85 -8.29 -3.59
C ILE A 456 16.73 -8.53 -2.09
N THR A 457 17.86 -8.61 -1.39
CA THR A 457 17.90 -8.80 0.07
C THR A 457 17.26 -7.62 0.78
N GLU A 458 17.64 -6.39 0.43
CA GLU A 458 17.05 -5.17 1.00
C GLU A 458 15.53 -5.09 0.75
N ALA A 459 15.08 -5.45 -0.46
CA ALA A 459 13.66 -5.49 -0.79
C ALA A 459 12.90 -6.53 0.04
N LEU A 460 13.44 -7.75 0.20
CA LEU A 460 12.83 -8.80 1.03
C LEU A 460 12.75 -8.39 2.50
N GLU A 461 13.82 -7.81 3.06
CA GLU A 461 13.87 -7.32 4.45
C GLU A 461 12.85 -6.19 4.72
N ASN A 462 12.49 -5.42 3.68
CA ASN A 462 11.50 -4.34 3.77
C ASN A 462 10.08 -4.76 3.32
N MET A 463 9.84 -6.05 3.05
CA MET A 463 8.59 -6.58 2.50
C MET A 463 8.19 -5.98 1.13
N GLU A 464 9.17 -5.52 0.36
CA GLU A 464 9.04 -5.05 -1.03
C GLU A 464 9.12 -6.25 -1.99
N ILE A 465 8.13 -7.14 -1.86
CA ILE A 465 8.13 -8.46 -2.51
C ILE A 465 8.06 -8.33 -4.04
N ARG A 466 7.35 -7.34 -4.58
CA ARG A 466 7.24 -7.14 -6.02
C ARG A 466 8.57 -6.69 -6.60
N GLU A 467 9.24 -5.76 -5.93
CA GLU A 467 10.57 -5.28 -6.35
C GLU A 467 11.59 -6.44 -6.33
N ALA A 468 11.63 -7.21 -5.24
CA ALA A 468 12.50 -8.39 -5.15
C ALA A 468 12.23 -9.41 -6.27
N THR A 469 10.96 -9.69 -6.54
CA THR A 469 10.54 -10.61 -7.62
C THR A 469 10.99 -10.10 -9.00
N SER A 470 10.83 -8.80 -9.24
CA SER A 470 11.23 -8.14 -10.49
C SER A 470 12.73 -8.19 -10.72
N GLU A 471 13.53 -7.90 -9.70
CA GLU A 471 15.00 -7.93 -9.76
C GLU A 471 15.54 -9.33 -10.02
N VAL A 472 14.95 -10.36 -9.38
CA VAL A 472 15.32 -11.76 -9.61
C VAL A 472 14.97 -12.22 -11.02
N LEU A 473 13.77 -11.92 -11.52
CA LEU A 473 13.30 -12.44 -12.81
C LEU A 473 13.87 -11.67 -14.01
N TYR A 474 13.98 -10.35 -13.89
CA TYR A 474 14.37 -9.46 -14.98
C TYR A 474 15.75 -8.87 -14.78
N GLY A 475 16.10 -8.40 -13.58
CA GLY A 475 17.38 -7.77 -13.28
C GLY A 475 18.57 -8.70 -13.57
N LEU A 476 18.66 -9.82 -12.86
CA LEU A 476 19.71 -10.83 -13.07
C LEU A 476 19.73 -11.38 -14.49
N ARG A 477 18.55 -11.59 -15.07
CA ARG A 477 18.40 -12.05 -16.45
C ARG A 477 18.95 -11.03 -17.46
N ASN A 478 18.72 -9.75 -17.24
CA ASN A 478 19.23 -8.68 -18.09
C ASN A 478 20.75 -8.61 -18.03
N ASP A 479 21.33 -8.72 -16.84
CA ASP A 479 22.77 -8.69 -16.64
C ASP A 479 23.45 -9.87 -17.38
N LEU A 480 22.88 -11.07 -17.28
CA LEU A 480 23.33 -12.24 -18.05
C LEU A 480 23.21 -12.03 -19.57
N ARG A 481 22.10 -11.47 -20.05
CA ARG A 481 21.93 -11.18 -21.49
C ARG A 481 22.94 -10.15 -21.99
N TRP A 482 23.24 -9.12 -21.19
CA TRP A 482 24.24 -8.13 -21.55
C TRP A 482 25.63 -8.75 -21.64
N TYR A 483 26.03 -9.53 -20.62
CA TYR A 483 27.29 -10.26 -20.64
C TYR A 483 27.44 -11.12 -21.90
N LEU A 484 26.44 -11.95 -22.21
CA LEU A 484 26.47 -12.85 -23.39
C LEU A 484 26.49 -12.09 -24.74
N ARG A 485 25.94 -10.86 -24.79
CA ARG A 485 26.09 -9.99 -25.97
C ARG A 485 27.50 -9.43 -26.09
N ARG A 486 28.09 -9.03 -24.96
CA ARG A 486 29.39 -8.35 -24.87
C ARG A 486 30.58 -9.26 -25.14
N VAL A 487 30.50 -10.53 -24.79
CA VAL A 487 31.59 -11.50 -24.97
C VAL A 487 31.36 -12.40 -26.18
N SER A 488 32.43 -12.81 -26.85
CA SER A 488 32.39 -13.81 -27.92
C SER A 488 32.59 -15.23 -27.41
N LYS A 489 33.32 -15.39 -26.29
CA LYS A 489 33.61 -16.66 -25.61
C LYS A 489 33.33 -16.47 -24.11
N PRO A 490 32.12 -16.79 -23.64
CA PRO A 490 31.76 -16.60 -22.25
C PRO A 490 32.43 -17.61 -21.33
N ASP A 491 33.02 -17.18 -20.22
CA ASP A 491 33.61 -18.10 -19.25
C ASP A 491 32.56 -19.00 -18.57
N SER A 492 32.66 -20.32 -18.80
CA SER A 492 31.72 -21.32 -18.27
C SER A 492 31.73 -21.40 -16.74
N LYS A 493 32.88 -21.15 -16.08
CA LYS A 493 32.97 -21.19 -14.62
C LYS A 493 32.20 -20.02 -14.00
N THR A 494 32.44 -18.80 -14.48
CA THR A 494 31.75 -17.58 -14.04
C THR A 494 30.25 -17.70 -14.28
N LEU A 495 29.83 -18.20 -15.44
CA LEU A 495 28.42 -18.42 -15.74
C LEU A 495 27.75 -19.40 -14.75
N ARG A 496 28.40 -20.51 -14.41
CA ARG A 496 27.87 -21.48 -13.44
C ARG A 496 27.71 -20.87 -12.05
N GLU A 497 28.71 -20.13 -11.58
CA GLU A 497 28.65 -19.43 -10.28
C GLU A 497 27.49 -18.43 -10.24
N VAL A 498 27.32 -17.64 -11.30
CA VAL A 498 26.23 -16.67 -11.41
C VAL A 498 24.86 -17.34 -11.47
N VAL A 499 24.73 -18.44 -12.22
CA VAL A 499 23.48 -19.21 -12.27
C VAL A 499 23.16 -19.78 -10.90
N GLU A 500 24.13 -20.28 -10.14
CA GLU A 500 23.89 -20.79 -8.78
C GLU A 500 23.33 -19.71 -7.86
N ILE A 501 23.89 -18.50 -7.89
CA ILE A 501 23.37 -17.35 -7.16
C ILE A 501 21.96 -16.99 -7.64
N TRP A 502 21.74 -17.00 -8.96
CA TRP A 502 20.42 -16.70 -9.53
C TRP A 502 19.36 -17.69 -9.06
N LEU A 503 19.64 -18.99 -9.09
CA LEU A 503 18.69 -20.02 -8.63
C LEU A 503 18.42 -19.92 -7.13
N ASN A 504 19.45 -19.64 -6.32
CA ASN A 504 19.28 -19.43 -4.88
C ASN A 504 18.35 -18.24 -4.60
N THR A 505 18.58 -17.09 -5.26
CA THR A 505 17.69 -15.93 -5.13
C THR A 505 16.30 -16.12 -5.76
N LEU A 506 16.15 -17.04 -6.73
CA LEU A 506 14.87 -17.40 -7.34
C LEU A 506 14.01 -18.30 -6.46
N TYR A 507 14.64 -19.08 -5.58
CA TYR A 507 13.98 -20.10 -4.77
C TYR A 507 12.75 -19.60 -3.97
N PRO A 508 12.77 -18.43 -3.28
CA PRO A 508 11.60 -17.94 -2.57
C PRO A 508 10.39 -17.66 -3.48
N PHE A 509 10.61 -17.43 -4.77
CA PHE A 509 9.58 -17.01 -5.72
C PHE A 509 9.07 -18.18 -6.57
N ALA A 510 9.99 -18.93 -7.17
CA ALA A 510 9.73 -20.09 -8.03
C ALA A 510 10.54 -21.31 -7.58
N PRO A 511 10.19 -21.91 -6.43
CA PRO A 511 11.01 -22.96 -5.79
C PRO A 511 11.14 -24.23 -6.64
N HIS A 512 10.11 -24.60 -7.41
CA HIS A 512 10.13 -25.85 -8.17
C HIS A 512 11.07 -25.75 -9.38
N LEU A 513 11.00 -24.63 -10.11
CA LEU A 513 11.93 -24.33 -11.19
C LEU A 513 13.37 -24.22 -10.68
N ALA A 514 13.57 -23.54 -9.54
CA ALA A 514 14.88 -23.37 -8.94
C ALA A 514 15.50 -24.73 -8.56
N GLU A 515 14.76 -25.62 -7.90
CA GLU A 515 15.24 -26.97 -7.53
C GLU A 515 15.51 -27.87 -8.75
N GLU A 516 14.64 -27.84 -9.77
CA GLU A 516 14.90 -28.62 -10.99
C GLU A 516 16.19 -28.16 -11.66
N LEU A 517 16.39 -26.85 -11.85
CA LEU A 517 17.61 -26.30 -12.44
C LEU A 517 18.85 -26.51 -11.55
N TRP A 518 18.68 -26.52 -10.23
CA TRP A 518 19.73 -26.84 -9.26
C TRP A 518 20.21 -28.29 -9.40
N SER A 519 19.27 -29.22 -9.57
CA SER A 519 19.59 -30.62 -9.88
C SER A 519 20.32 -30.74 -11.23
N ARG A 520 19.88 -30.00 -12.26
CA ARG A 520 20.55 -29.98 -13.58
C ARG A 520 21.98 -29.43 -13.55
N LEU A 521 22.32 -28.57 -12.59
CA LEU A 521 23.70 -28.15 -12.33
C LEU A 521 24.59 -29.27 -11.77
N GLY A 522 24.01 -30.42 -11.41
CA GLY A 522 24.71 -31.55 -10.78
C GLY A 522 24.83 -31.41 -9.26
N ARG A 523 23.97 -30.61 -8.62
CA ARG A 523 23.94 -30.44 -7.16
C ARG A 523 22.99 -31.47 -6.54
N ASN A 524 23.51 -32.31 -5.65
CA ASN A 524 22.75 -33.42 -5.06
C ASN A 524 21.91 -33.02 -3.84
N ALA A 525 22.31 -31.98 -3.11
CA ALA A 525 21.56 -31.49 -1.96
C ALA A 525 20.48 -30.49 -2.39
N ARG A 526 19.32 -30.52 -1.72
CA ARG A 526 18.22 -29.57 -1.93
C ARG A 526 18.71 -28.13 -1.78
N LEU A 527 18.32 -27.27 -2.71
CA LEU A 527 18.63 -25.84 -2.69
C LEU A 527 18.13 -25.18 -1.39
N ALA A 528 17.01 -25.66 -0.84
CA ALA A 528 16.46 -25.21 0.45
C ALA A 528 17.45 -25.24 1.62
N ASN A 529 18.49 -26.09 1.55
CA ASN A 529 19.48 -26.26 2.62
C ASN A 529 20.72 -25.38 2.45
N TYR A 530 20.80 -24.59 1.37
CA TYR A 530 21.91 -23.69 1.13
C TYR A 530 21.63 -22.32 1.76
N ALA A 531 22.68 -21.68 2.27
CA ALA A 531 22.58 -20.33 2.81
C ALA A 531 22.22 -19.33 1.70
N TRP A 532 21.53 -18.25 2.10
CA TRP A 532 21.31 -17.11 1.22
C TRP A 532 22.66 -16.52 0.76
N PRO A 533 22.80 -16.08 -0.51
CA PRO A 533 24.07 -15.56 -1.00
C PRO A 533 24.49 -14.31 -0.22
N GLN A 534 25.70 -14.32 0.34
CA GLN A 534 26.19 -13.18 1.11
C GLN A 534 26.57 -12.01 0.21
N VAL A 535 26.18 -10.81 0.65
CA VAL A 535 26.62 -9.56 0.04
C VAL A 535 28.06 -9.31 0.46
N VAL A 536 29.00 -9.56 -0.44
CA VAL A 536 30.42 -9.22 -0.30
C VAL A 536 30.70 -7.83 -0.90
N GLU A 537 31.92 -7.32 -0.72
CA GLU A 537 32.34 -6.05 -1.30
C GLU A 537 32.11 -6.01 -2.83
N ILE A 538 31.50 -4.92 -3.29
CA ILE A 538 31.14 -4.67 -4.69
C ILE A 538 32.17 -3.70 -5.25
N ASP A 539 32.92 -4.14 -6.27
CA ASP A 539 33.73 -3.25 -7.08
C ASP A 539 32.81 -2.51 -8.06
N GLU A 540 32.56 -1.22 -7.79
CA GLU A 540 31.70 -0.39 -8.63
C GLU A 540 32.37 0.03 -9.95
N LYS A 541 33.70 -0.02 -10.04
CA LYS A 541 34.42 0.52 -11.21
C LYS A 541 34.02 -0.18 -12.52
N PRO A 542 34.01 -1.52 -12.63
CA PRO A 542 33.50 -2.21 -13.81
C PRO A 542 32.05 -1.85 -14.12
N LEU A 543 31.19 -1.74 -13.10
CA LEU A 543 29.76 -1.44 -13.29
C LEU A 543 29.55 -0.07 -13.91
N LEU A 544 30.28 0.94 -13.42
CA LEU A 544 30.21 2.31 -13.89
C LEU A 544 30.76 2.47 -15.32
N LEU A 545 31.88 1.82 -15.62
CA LEU A 545 32.49 1.84 -16.96
C LEU A 545 31.60 1.14 -17.99
N GLU A 546 31.01 0.01 -17.62
CA GLU A 546 30.10 -0.69 -18.52
C GLU A 546 28.77 0.05 -18.69
N LYS A 547 28.31 0.76 -17.64
CA LYS A 547 27.12 1.62 -17.74
C LYS A 547 27.28 2.71 -18.79
N TYR A 548 28.49 3.25 -18.95
CA TYR A 548 28.80 4.18 -20.03
C TYR A 548 28.60 3.54 -21.42
N LEU A 549 29.06 2.30 -21.63
CA LEU A 549 28.87 1.58 -22.88
C LEU A 549 27.40 1.20 -23.13
N GLU A 550 26.66 0.80 -22.10
CA GLU A 550 25.21 0.55 -22.21
C GLU A 550 24.48 1.80 -22.72
N ASN A 551 24.75 2.96 -22.11
CA ASN A 551 24.13 4.23 -22.49
C ASN A 551 24.49 4.61 -23.94
N LEU A 552 25.76 4.45 -24.33
CA LEU A 552 26.22 4.70 -25.69
C LEU A 552 25.49 3.81 -26.72
N VAL A 553 25.30 2.53 -26.38
CA VAL A 553 24.60 1.58 -27.25
C VAL A 553 23.12 1.96 -27.37
N GLU A 554 22.49 2.33 -26.26
CA GLU A 554 21.10 2.80 -26.24
C GLU A 554 20.91 4.08 -27.07
N ASP A 555 21.77 5.08 -26.88
CA ASP A 555 21.77 6.32 -27.65
C ASP A 555 21.92 6.04 -29.15
N THR A 556 22.82 5.13 -29.52
CA THR A 556 23.02 4.72 -30.91
C THR A 556 21.75 4.06 -31.47
N TYR A 557 21.10 3.17 -30.72
CA TYR A 557 19.84 2.55 -31.15
C TYR A 557 18.70 3.55 -31.31
N GLN A 558 18.59 4.54 -30.43
CA GLN A 558 17.58 5.60 -30.56
C GLN A 558 17.79 6.41 -31.83
N ILE A 559 19.04 6.74 -32.17
CA ILE A 559 19.38 7.41 -33.43
C ILE A 559 19.05 6.53 -34.63
N LEU A 560 19.37 5.24 -34.59
CA LEU A 560 19.04 4.30 -35.67
C LEU A 560 17.54 4.17 -35.90
N LYS A 561 16.76 4.11 -34.83
CA LYS A 561 15.29 4.08 -34.91
C LYS A 561 14.74 5.35 -35.55
N ALA A 562 15.34 6.52 -35.28
CA ALA A 562 14.94 7.78 -35.88
C ALA A 562 15.31 7.88 -37.38
N ILE A 563 16.46 7.32 -37.78
CA ILE A 563 16.92 7.35 -39.18
C ILE A 563 16.18 6.29 -40.03
N GLY A 564 15.84 5.13 -39.45
CA GLY A 564 15.15 4.05 -40.14
C GLY A 564 15.98 3.35 -41.23
N ARG A 565 17.32 3.44 -41.18
CA ARG A 565 18.25 2.86 -42.17
C ARG A 565 19.33 2.02 -41.50
N SER A 566 19.93 1.11 -42.28
CA SER A 566 21.10 0.33 -41.86
C SER A 566 22.40 1.12 -41.94
N LEU A 567 23.29 0.88 -40.97
CA LEU A 567 24.62 1.48 -40.89
C LEU A 567 25.60 0.79 -41.84
N THR A 568 26.46 1.58 -42.49
CA THR A 568 27.70 1.08 -43.10
C THR A 568 28.90 1.39 -42.24
N LYS A 569 28.93 2.58 -41.63
CA LYS A 569 30.02 3.03 -40.76
C LYS A 569 29.48 3.89 -39.61
N LEU A 570 29.98 3.63 -38.40
CA LEU A 570 29.73 4.41 -37.19
C LEU A 570 31.05 5.06 -36.75
N ARG A 571 31.13 6.39 -36.81
CA ARG A 571 32.25 7.14 -36.23
C ARG A 571 31.83 7.71 -34.88
N ILE A 572 32.59 7.41 -33.84
CA ILE A 572 32.38 7.89 -32.49
C ILE A 572 33.51 8.88 -32.18
N ILE A 573 33.17 10.16 -32.09
CA ILE A 573 34.14 11.24 -31.83
C ILE A 573 34.09 11.59 -30.34
N THR A 574 35.20 11.34 -29.67
CA THR A 574 35.42 11.69 -28.26
C THR A 574 35.85 13.15 -28.11
N ALA A 575 35.59 13.73 -26.94
CA ALA A 575 35.97 15.10 -26.64
C ALA A 575 37.49 15.30 -26.63
N ALA A 576 37.93 16.48 -27.05
CA ALA A 576 39.34 16.89 -27.04
C ALA A 576 40.00 16.74 -25.66
N GLU A 577 41.31 16.52 -25.62
CA GLU A 577 42.07 16.27 -24.40
C GLU A 577 41.89 17.37 -23.34
N TRP A 578 41.92 18.64 -23.77
CA TRP A 578 41.71 19.78 -22.87
C TRP A 578 40.29 19.80 -22.25
N LYS A 579 39.28 19.28 -22.96
CA LYS A 579 37.91 19.15 -22.42
C LYS A 579 37.86 18.08 -21.35
N ASN A 580 38.55 16.95 -21.55
CA ASN A 580 38.65 15.87 -20.58
C ASN A 580 39.34 16.36 -19.30
N GLU A 581 40.45 17.10 -19.41
CA GLU A 581 41.13 17.68 -18.24
C GLU A 581 40.28 18.70 -17.50
N ALA A 582 39.59 19.59 -18.24
CA ALA A 582 38.70 20.58 -17.65
C ALA A 582 37.57 19.89 -16.87
N PHE A 583 36.95 18.86 -17.45
CA PHE A 583 35.90 18.09 -16.77
C PHE A 583 36.40 17.34 -15.53
N LYS A 584 37.62 16.77 -15.59
CA LYS A 584 38.21 16.09 -14.44
C LYS A 584 38.32 17.03 -13.24
N LYS A 585 38.83 18.25 -13.47
CA LYS A 585 38.91 19.31 -12.44
C LYS A 585 37.53 19.77 -11.97
N ILE A 586 36.56 19.90 -12.86
CA ILE A 586 35.18 20.28 -12.51
C ILE A 586 34.51 19.24 -11.60
N ILE A 587 34.76 17.95 -11.83
CA ILE A 587 34.13 16.85 -11.08
C ILE A 587 34.77 16.65 -9.71
N GLU A 588 36.06 16.99 -9.57
CA GLU A 588 36.81 17.01 -8.31
C GLU A 588 36.34 18.11 -7.34
N GLU A 589 35.69 19.17 -7.85
CA GLU A 589 35.09 20.20 -6.99
C GLU A 589 33.92 19.64 -6.17
N THR A 590 33.90 20.01 -4.88
CA THR A 590 32.84 19.65 -3.93
C THR A 590 31.51 20.33 -4.27
N GLU A 591 31.56 21.58 -4.72
CA GLU A 591 30.39 22.36 -5.18
C GLU A 591 30.65 22.94 -6.57
N ILE A 592 29.74 22.64 -7.50
CA ILE A 592 29.85 23.02 -8.90
C ILE A 592 29.23 24.41 -9.10
N GLU A 593 29.98 25.46 -8.78
CA GLU A 593 29.53 26.83 -9.00
C GLU A 593 29.80 27.29 -10.45
N PRO A 594 28.85 28.00 -11.10
CA PRO A 594 29.04 28.50 -12.45
C PRO A 594 30.28 29.39 -12.62
N ARG A 595 30.66 30.11 -11.56
CA ARG A 595 31.85 30.97 -11.53
C ARG A 595 33.15 30.14 -11.59
N LYS A 596 33.24 29.08 -10.78
CA LYS A 596 34.38 28.15 -10.77
C LYS A 596 34.51 27.38 -12.09
N VAL A 597 33.40 26.92 -12.67
CA VAL A 597 33.39 26.25 -13.99
C VAL A 597 33.98 27.17 -15.06
N ARG A 598 33.59 28.46 -15.06
CA ARG A 598 34.16 29.46 -15.98
C ARG A 598 35.64 29.70 -15.74
N GLU A 599 36.10 29.69 -14.49
CA GLU A 599 37.51 29.83 -14.15
C GLU A 599 38.34 28.63 -14.63
N ILE A 600 37.90 27.40 -14.36
CA ILE A 600 38.59 26.17 -14.75
C ILE A 600 38.72 26.10 -16.27
N ILE A 601 37.62 26.33 -16.99
CA ILE A 601 37.62 26.32 -18.47
C ILE A 601 38.45 27.49 -19.02
N GLY A 602 38.42 28.64 -18.35
CA GLY A 602 39.21 29.83 -18.73
C GLY A 602 40.72 29.60 -18.74
N ARG A 603 41.24 28.66 -17.94
CA ARG A 603 42.67 28.29 -17.95
C ARG A 603 43.12 27.65 -19.26
N TYR A 604 42.18 27.12 -20.06
CA TYR A 604 42.44 26.49 -21.35
C TYR A 604 42.15 27.42 -22.54
N ALA A 605 41.77 28.68 -22.29
CA ALA A 605 41.32 29.62 -23.32
C ALA A 605 42.42 30.07 -24.31
N ALA A 606 43.70 29.88 -24.00
CA ALA A 606 44.82 30.34 -24.82
C ALA A 606 44.92 29.66 -26.20
N ALA A 607 44.26 28.51 -26.40
CA ALA A 607 44.30 27.72 -27.62
C ALA A 607 42.99 27.70 -28.43
N ILE A 608 41.94 28.44 -28.01
CA ILE A 608 40.55 28.24 -28.47
C ILE A 608 39.88 29.58 -28.81
N SER A 609 38.95 29.58 -29.78
CA SER A 609 38.17 30.78 -30.11
C SER A 609 37.19 31.18 -28.99
N LYS A 610 36.94 32.48 -28.80
CA LYS A 610 36.03 32.98 -27.76
C LYS A 610 34.59 32.45 -27.90
N GLU A 611 34.13 32.20 -29.12
CA GLU A 611 32.78 31.69 -29.42
C GLU A 611 32.62 30.20 -29.06
N GLU A 612 33.66 29.40 -29.31
CA GLU A 612 33.70 27.97 -28.99
C GLU A 612 33.77 27.77 -27.47
N LEU A 613 34.58 28.58 -26.78
CA LEU A 613 34.66 28.61 -25.32
C LEU A 613 33.31 28.96 -24.67
N GLY A 614 32.62 29.97 -25.20
CA GLY A 614 31.31 30.39 -24.69
C GLY A 614 30.22 29.32 -24.88
N ARG A 615 30.17 28.67 -26.05
CA ARG A 615 29.25 27.55 -26.32
C ARG A 615 29.54 26.36 -25.40
N PHE A 616 30.80 26.00 -25.24
CA PHE A 616 31.21 24.89 -24.37
C PHE A 616 30.83 25.17 -22.90
N ILE A 617 31.14 26.36 -22.38
CA ILE A 617 30.74 26.75 -21.01
C ILE A 617 29.23 26.66 -20.81
N GLY A 618 28.43 27.19 -21.75
CA GLY A 618 26.96 27.12 -21.67
C GLY A 618 26.45 25.68 -21.67
N GLN A 619 27.03 24.82 -22.50
CA GLN A 619 26.66 23.41 -22.57
C GLN A 619 27.09 22.64 -21.32
N VAL A 620 28.29 22.90 -20.79
CA VAL A 620 28.81 22.29 -19.55
C VAL A 620 27.90 22.65 -18.38
N LEU A 621 27.54 23.93 -18.21
CA LEU A 621 26.63 24.37 -17.15
C LEU A 621 25.23 23.72 -17.27
N LYS A 622 24.72 23.59 -18.49
CA LYS A 622 23.45 22.90 -18.75
C LYS A 622 23.55 21.41 -18.40
N THR A 623 24.61 20.73 -18.84
CA THR A 623 24.83 19.32 -18.53
C THR A 623 24.95 19.13 -17.03
N LEU A 624 25.82 19.87 -16.34
CA LEU A 624 26.04 19.80 -14.89
C LEU A 624 24.76 20.01 -14.07
N SER A 625 23.89 20.94 -14.49
CA SER A 625 22.58 21.15 -13.83
C SER A 625 21.63 19.94 -13.94
N SER A 626 21.89 19.04 -14.88
CA SER A 626 21.11 17.83 -15.17
C SER A 626 21.82 16.52 -14.79
N ILE A 627 23.03 16.58 -14.23
CA ILE A 627 23.81 15.39 -13.85
C ILE A 627 23.25 14.83 -12.53
N THR A 628 22.76 13.60 -12.56
CA THR A 628 22.48 12.80 -11.35
C THR A 628 23.78 12.34 -10.70
N GLY A 629 23.74 11.99 -9.40
CA GLY A 629 24.90 11.46 -8.68
C GLY A 629 25.54 10.25 -9.38
N ASP A 630 24.72 9.36 -9.93
CA ASP A 630 25.17 8.18 -10.67
C ASP A 630 25.95 8.54 -11.93
N TYR A 631 25.48 9.52 -12.72
CA TYR A 631 26.19 9.94 -13.93
C TYR A 631 27.53 10.62 -13.61
N LYS A 632 27.61 11.38 -12.50
CA LYS A 632 28.88 11.95 -12.02
C LYS A 632 29.91 10.84 -11.74
N ASN A 633 29.49 9.77 -11.09
CA ASN A 633 30.36 8.63 -10.76
C ASN A 633 30.81 7.87 -12.01
N VAL A 634 29.91 7.64 -12.97
CA VAL A 634 30.26 7.07 -14.29
C VAL A 634 31.32 7.93 -14.97
N LEU A 635 31.06 9.23 -15.10
CA LEU A 635 31.96 10.14 -15.81
C LEU A 635 33.33 10.23 -15.14
N LYS A 636 33.39 10.22 -13.81
CA LYS A 636 34.64 10.17 -13.05
C LYS A 636 35.49 8.96 -13.45
N GLN A 637 34.90 7.77 -13.48
CA GLN A 637 35.61 6.54 -13.84
C GLN A 637 36.04 6.53 -15.32
N VAL A 638 35.17 7.01 -16.22
CA VAL A 638 35.48 7.13 -17.65
C VAL A 638 36.67 8.05 -17.90
N LEU A 639 36.71 9.21 -17.23
CA LEU A 639 37.81 10.18 -17.32
C LEU A 639 39.12 9.67 -16.69
N GLU A 640 39.03 8.85 -15.63
CA GLU A 640 40.19 8.25 -14.98
C GLU A 640 40.86 7.20 -15.87
N VAL A 641 40.08 6.34 -16.52
CA VAL A 641 40.58 5.28 -17.40
C VAL A 641 40.95 5.80 -18.79
N GLY A 642 40.22 6.80 -19.27
CA GLY A 642 40.31 7.37 -20.61
C GLY A 642 39.21 6.85 -21.54
N GLU A 643 38.33 7.74 -21.96
CA GLU A 643 37.15 7.42 -22.79
C GLU A 643 37.52 6.70 -24.10
N GLN A 644 38.53 7.18 -24.81
CA GLN A 644 39.00 6.54 -26.03
C GLN A 644 39.48 5.11 -25.82
N LYS A 645 40.15 4.85 -24.69
CA LYS A 645 40.67 3.52 -24.38
C LYS A 645 39.51 2.54 -24.21
N ILE A 646 38.51 2.92 -23.43
CA ILE A 646 37.29 2.13 -23.19
C ILE A 646 36.60 1.81 -24.52
N LEU A 647 36.41 2.82 -25.38
CA LEU A 647 35.76 2.66 -26.67
C LEU A 647 36.56 1.79 -27.64
N ARG A 648 37.89 1.97 -27.70
CA ARG A 648 38.79 1.17 -28.55
C ARG A 648 38.76 -0.31 -28.16
N GLU A 649 38.76 -0.61 -26.87
CA GLU A 649 38.61 -1.98 -26.36
C GLU A 649 37.23 -2.58 -26.69
N ALA A 650 36.19 -1.74 -26.83
CA ALA A 650 34.84 -2.17 -27.17
C ALA A 650 34.56 -2.28 -28.69
N ILE A 651 35.47 -1.87 -29.58
CA ILE A 651 35.26 -1.89 -31.05
C ILE A 651 34.73 -3.24 -31.55
N PRO A 652 35.33 -4.40 -31.22
CA PRO A 652 34.86 -5.69 -31.75
C PRO A 652 33.41 -6.00 -31.37
N PHE A 653 32.99 -5.57 -30.18
CA PHE A 653 31.61 -5.70 -29.74
C PHE A 653 30.70 -4.74 -30.51
N LEU A 654 31.06 -3.46 -30.61
CA LEU A 654 30.24 -2.45 -31.30
C LEU A 654 30.07 -2.79 -32.79
N GLU A 655 31.11 -3.28 -33.46
CA GLU A 655 31.03 -3.70 -34.86
C GLU A 655 30.08 -4.88 -35.05
N LYS A 656 30.11 -5.86 -34.14
CA LYS A 656 29.18 -7.00 -34.13
C LYS A 656 27.74 -6.56 -33.84
N GLU A 657 27.56 -5.69 -32.85
CA GLU A 657 26.25 -5.24 -32.36
C GLU A 657 25.51 -4.42 -33.42
N PHE A 658 26.22 -3.49 -34.07
CA PHE A 658 25.66 -2.61 -35.09
C PHE A 658 25.83 -3.11 -36.52
N ARG A 659 26.56 -4.23 -36.71
CA ARG A 659 26.85 -4.84 -38.01
C ARG A 659 27.46 -3.84 -39.00
N CYS A 660 28.35 -2.99 -38.52
CA CYS A 660 28.98 -1.93 -39.30
C CYS A 660 30.44 -1.73 -38.87
N ARG A 661 31.22 -1.01 -39.68
CA ARG A 661 32.59 -0.64 -39.31
C ARG A 661 32.54 0.48 -38.26
N VAL A 662 33.27 0.32 -37.16
CA VAL A 662 33.32 1.33 -36.09
C VAL A 662 34.69 2.02 -36.09
N GLU A 663 34.68 3.34 -36.01
CA GLU A 663 35.88 4.16 -35.96
C GLU A 663 35.81 5.11 -34.77
N ILE A 664 36.82 5.09 -33.91
CA ILE A 664 36.92 5.95 -32.73
C ILE A 664 37.94 7.04 -33.00
N LEU A 665 37.53 8.31 -32.93
CA LEU A 665 38.37 9.48 -33.22
C LEU A 665 38.40 10.45 -32.03
N SER A 666 39.47 11.21 -31.88
CA SER A 666 39.50 12.44 -31.07
C SER A 666 39.02 13.63 -31.88
N GLU A 667 38.37 14.60 -31.23
CA GLU A 667 38.27 15.95 -31.80
C GLU A 667 39.64 16.53 -32.20
N ASP A 668 40.72 16.15 -31.50
CA ASP A 668 42.09 16.60 -31.80
C ASP A 668 42.67 15.96 -33.08
N GLU A 669 42.13 14.82 -33.52
CA GLU A 669 42.62 14.06 -34.69
C GLU A 669 41.92 14.47 -36.00
N ILE A 670 40.86 15.29 -35.92
CA ILE A 670 40.03 15.67 -37.06
C ILE A 670 40.36 17.10 -37.50
N ARG A 671 40.55 17.33 -38.81
CA ARG A 671 40.76 18.68 -39.33
C ARG A 671 39.53 19.55 -39.09
N ARG A 672 39.72 20.79 -38.60
CA ARG A 672 38.64 21.75 -38.27
C ARG A 672 37.57 21.89 -39.37
N GLU A 673 38.00 21.96 -40.63
CA GLU A 673 37.11 22.07 -41.80
C GLU A 673 36.22 20.83 -42.02
N GLU A 674 36.72 19.64 -41.64
CA GLU A 674 35.99 18.37 -41.72
C GLU A 674 35.01 18.25 -40.54
N LEU A 675 35.41 18.69 -39.35
CA LEU A 675 34.56 18.81 -38.17
C LEU A 675 33.39 19.79 -38.40
N GLU A 676 33.62 20.95 -39.01
CA GLU A 676 32.58 21.93 -39.33
C GLU A 676 31.60 21.44 -40.40
N LYS A 677 32.09 20.73 -41.43
CA LYS A 677 31.24 20.11 -42.47
C LYS A 677 30.36 18.99 -41.91
N VAL A 678 30.85 18.23 -40.94
CA VAL A 678 30.21 17.00 -40.45
C VAL A 678 29.36 17.25 -39.19
N ALA A 679 29.72 18.22 -38.35
CA ALA A 679 28.97 18.57 -37.15
C ALA A 679 27.75 19.47 -37.44
N GLY A 680 27.79 20.36 -38.44
CA GLY A 680 26.70 21.30 -38.71
C GLY A 680 26.31 22.11 -37.44
N LYS A 681 25.00 22.14 -37.10
CA LYS A 681 24.49 22.74 -35.84
C LYS A 681 24.55 21.81 -34.62
N LYS A 682 25.17 20.62 -34.71
CA LYS A 682 25.19 19.66 -33.59
C LYS A 682 26.07 20.17 -32.43
N PRO A 683 25.75 19.83 -31.17
CA PRO A 683 26.58 20.21 -30.04
C PRO A 683 27.97 19.56 -30.14
N PRO A 684 29.05 20.25 -29.74
CA PRO A 684 30.40 19.67 -29.71
C PRO A 684 30.45 18.45 -28.77
N ALA A 685 31.41 17.54 -29.03
CA ALA A 685 31.58 16.36 -28.19
C ALA A 685 31.90 16.78 -26.76
N GLN A 686 31.34 16.04 -25.80
CA GLN A 686 31.60 16.23 -24.37
C GLN A 686 32.13 14.95 -23.77
N PRO A 687 32.99 15.03 -22.73
CA PRO A 687 33.46 13.83 -22.05
C PRO A 687 32.28 12.99 -21.54
N GLY A 688 32.30 11.69 -21.84
CA GLY A 688 31.21 10.75 -21.55
C GLY A 688 29.92 10.96 -22.34
N ARG A 689 29.93 11.82 -23.36
CA ARG A 689 28.88 11.98 -24.38
C ARG A 689 29.56 12.23 -25.74
N PRO A 690 30.12 11.18 -26.35
CA PRO A 690 30.79 11.32 -27.63
C PRO A 690 29.79 11.70 -28.73
N MET A 691 30.28 12.38 -29.76
CA MET A 691 29.48 12.67 -30.93
C MET A 691 29.39 11.42 -31.81
N LEU A 692 28.15 11.01 -32.13
CA LEU A 692 27.87 9.89 -33.00
C LEU A 692 27.62 10.37 -34.43
N LEU A 693 28.44 9.89 -35.35
CA LEU A 693 28.32 10.14 -36.77
C LEU A 693 28.08 8.82 -37.49
N ILE A 694 27.06 8.84 -38.31
CA ILE A 694 26.52 7.66 -38.94
C ILE A 694 26.57 7.86 -40.45
N GLU A 695 27.20 6.91 -41.13
CA GLU A 695 27.11 6.76 -42.59
C GLU A 695 26.15 5.61 -42.88
N TYR A 696 25.21 5.83 -43.81
CA TYR A 696 24.16 4.88 -44.17
C TYR A 696 24.14 4.64 -45.68
N ILE A 697 23.59 3.49 -46.08
CA ILE A 697 23.33 3.17 -47.48
C ILE A 697 22.27 4.14 -48.01
N ASN A 698 22.57 4.85 -49.10
CA ASN A 698 21.54 5.45 -49.94
C ASN A 698 20.95 4.32 -50.77
N ILE A 699 19.73 3.91 -50.45
CA ILE A 699 18.92 3.12 -51.37
C ILE A 699 18.33 4.15 -52.34
N GLU A 700 18.92 4.26 -53.54
CA GLU A 700 18.26 4.89 -54.69
C GLU A 700 17.13 4.00 -55.20
#